data_AF-A0A1V5PND7-F1
#
_entry.id   AF-A0A1V5PND7-F1
#
_cell.length_a   1.000
_cell.length_b   1.000
_cell.length_c   1.000
_cell.angle_alpha   90.00
_cell.angle_beta   90.00
_cell.angle_gamma   90.00
#
_symmetry.space_group_name_H-M   'P 1'
#
loop_
_entity.id
_entity.type
_entity.pdbx_description
1 polymer ?
#
loop_
_entity_poly.entity_id
_entity_poly.type
_entity_poly.pdbx_seq_one_letter_code
_entity_poly.pdbx_strand_id
1 'polypeptide(L)'
;MALETGTILNNIYRVVRLLGSGAMGNVYLVERIDDDRRFVVKELIFSESCGIDADTAKEIFFREAEFMVKFNHPGLPRTYGIFTEKELNYITMDYIEGKTLEEIINKSEKPITEEKAIKYTLELCEILDYLHNGFNAPVVYRDLKPSNIIITPDERVKLVDFGIARLYNPDKNTDTFSYGSPGYAAPEQYRGQGQSSPQSDVYGLGVILFQMVTLYDPSVKPFTFPPVKTLNRSVKPGFEDIIRHAIEMEPLKRYISVKDFRESLLKYTGAGKISSEKTGELYRRVIYKIAGLFILTLYGVLLLTSIIGVPYGISVPEILSILILITSFITFFLWNIINLIIDIKKRAVKFSLTRIMILLIFAGLVILNIYTFINPILILNIYKFINPHYPYDKINYLHNSFCLMLWGFIIWVFIKSYMYIYYFMRNSSDTVRIMFVIPVILLWASYFFGIFSEEPFSLDKIFQHLMFIIIATLYLLPFIWFLFYLIYLFTHWILSLLNPGKEPVKSFLLPAAGIVLVYHSLFFMTLPGFLKVRASGHFVGCESNIKNIATALELYAADNMETYPPSLEYLLKNTSPSGTNYMKTLPICPASCLKYGYKYGYIVDTNSNNFTIWCSGVNSHCNAGVDNGYPQYAPAQGMRIK
;
A
#
# COMPACT_ATOMS: atom_id res chain seq x y z
N MET A 1 12.41 -4.86 55.64
CA MET A 1 13.21 -3.98 56.52
C MET A 1 14.41 -3.53 55.70
N ALA A 2 14.83 -2.26 55.78
CA ALA A 2 15.95 -1.80 54.96
C ALA A 2 17.28 -2.43 55.42
N LEU A 3 18.15 -2.77 54.48
CA LEU A 3 19.51 -3.25 54.78
C LEU A 3 20.33 -2.17 55.49
N GLU A 4 21.13 -2.59 56.48
CA GLU A 4 22.01 -1.71 57.24
C GLU A 4 23.26 -1.33 56.42
N THR A 5 23.79 -0.12 56.66
CA THR A 5 25.09 0.30 56.11
C THR A 5 26.19 -0.68 56.52
N GLY A 6 27.02 -1.08 55.57
CA GLY A 6 28.08 -2.06 55.75
C GLY A 6 27.66 -3.49 55.40
N THR A 7 26.37 -3.78 55.20
CA THR A 7 25.89 -5.10 54.74
C THR A 7 26.57 -5.46 53.42
N ILE A 8 27.07 -6.69 53.31
CA ILE A 8 27.66 -7.22 52.08
C ILE A 8 26.60 -8.01 51.33
N LEU A 9 26.41 -7.70 50.04
CA LEU A 9 25.52 -8.37 49.11
C LEU A 9 26.32 -9.10 48.03
N ASN A 10 25.91 -10.32 47.70
CA ASN A 10 26.51 -11.19 46.68
C ASN A 10 28.02 -11.39 46.84
N ASN A 11 28.56 -11.23 48.06
CA ASN A 11 30.00 -11.19 48.37
C ASN A 11 30.82 -10.14 47.58
N ILE A 12 30.17 -9.18 46.93
CA ILE A 12 30.78 -8.24 45.99
C ILE A 12 30.47 -6.79 46.34
N TYR A 13 29.28 -6.50 46.86
CA TYR A 13 28.77 -5.14 47.05
C TYR A 13 28.57 -4.82 48.52
N ARG A 14 29.19 -3.75 49.01
CA ARG A 14 28.96 -3.20 50.35
C ARG A 14 27.90 -2.11 50.29
N VAL A 15 26.83 -2.24 51.06
CA VAL A 15 25.78 -1.21 51.18
C VAL A 15 26.36 0.04 51.85
N VAL A 16 26.29 1.17 51.16
CA VAL A 16 26.71 2.48 51.68
C VAL A 16 25.54 3.14 52.39
N ARG A 17 24.40 3.29 51.69
CA ARG A 17 23.17 3.89 52.23
C ARG A 17 21.96 3.56 51.37
N LEU A 18 20.77 3.71 51.97
CA LEU A 18 19.50 3.72 51.24
C LEU A 18 19.40 4.99 50.38
N LEU A 19 19.02 4.83 49.11
CA LEU A 19 18.69 5.90 48.17
C LEU A 19 17.19 6.19 48.14
N GLY A 20 16.36 5.16 48.26
CA GLY A 20 14.90 5.31 48.28
C GLY A 20 14.20 4.00 48.65
N SER A 21 12.95 4.12 49.10
CA SER A 21 12.06 3.00 49.42
C SER A 21 10.73 3.25 48.73
N GLY A 22 10.22 2.26 47.99
CA GLY A 22 8.96 2.40 47.25
C GLY A 22 8.22 1.08 47.09
N ALA A 23 7.11 1.12 46.34
CA ALA A 23 6.25 -0.04 46.10
C ALA A 23 6.95 -1.22 45.41
N MET A 24 8.07 -0.96 44.72
CA MET A 24 8.84 -1.98 44.01
C MET A 24 10.07 -2.49 44.78
N GLY A 25 10.30 -2.02 46.01
CA GLY A 25 11.46 -2.38 46.82
C GLY A 25 12.34 -1.20 47.21
N ASN A 26 13.37 -1.51 47.99
CA ASN A 26 14.40 -0.56 48.38
C ASN A 26 15.47 -0.42 47.30
N VAL A 27 16.04 0.78 47.19
CA VAL A 27 17.14 1.10 46.29
C VAL A 27 18.32 1.54 47.13
N TYR A 28 19.47 0.89 46.96
CA TYR A 28 20.68 1.11 47.74
C TYR A 28 21.81 1.65 46.87
N LEU A 29 22.56 2.59 47.41
CA LEU A 29 23.90 2.90 46.94
C LEU A 29 24.84 1.85 47.51
N VAL A 30 25.60 1.20 46.65
CA VAL A 30 26.60 0.21 47.05
C VAL A 30 27.96 0.54 46.46
N GLU A 31 29.02 0.10 47.12
CA GLU A 31 30.38 0.13 46.61
C GLU A 31 30.88 -1.29 46.39
N ARG A 32 31.55 -1.51 45.27
CA ARG A 32 32.14 -2.82 44.97
C ARG A 32 33.41 -3.01 45.79
N ILE A 33 33.55 -4.15 46.45
CA ILE A 33 34.62 -4.39 47.44
C ILE A 33 36.02 -4.40 46.81
N ASP A 34 36.14 -4.74 45.53
CA ASP A 34 37.41 -4.89 44.83
C ASP A 34 38.05 -3.54 44.43
N ASP A 35 37.25 -2.55 44.05
CA ASP A 35 37.73 -1.28 43.49
C ASP A 35 36.97 -0.03 43.93
N ASP A 36 36.13 -0.15 44.96
CA ASP A 36 35.34 0.94 45.57
C ASP A 36 34.44 1.69 44.57
N ARG A 37 34.18 1.12 43.39
CA ARG A 37 33.27 1.74 42.42
C ARG A 37 31.83 1.68 42.91
N ARG A 38 31.09 2.77 42.67
CA ARG A 38 29.70 2.93 43.10
C ARG A 38 28.71 2.35 42.09
N PHE A 39 27.72 1.65 42.62
CA PHE A 39 26.62 1.05 41.88
C PHE A 39 25.29 1.28 42.61
N VAL A 40 24.20 1.02 41.91
CA VAL A 40 22.87 0.92 42.51
C VAL A 40 22.48 -0.54 42.56
N VAL A 41 22.00 -0.97 43.72
CA VAL A 41 21.34 -2.26 43.91
C VAL A 41 19.89 -2.00 44.28
N LYS A 42 18.97 -2.45 43.44
CA LYS A 42 17.53 -2.32 43.66
C LYS A 42 16.94 -3.67 44.01
N GLU A 43 16.21 -3.73 45.12
CA GLU A 43 15.36 -4.86 45.48
C GLU A 43 14.21 -4.98 44.49
N LEU A 44 13.88 -6.22 44.14
CA LEU A 44 12.74 -6.58 43.31
C LEU A 44 11.72 -7.28 44.19
N ILE A 45 10.65 -6.56 44.56
CA ILE A 45 9.51 -7.14 45.29
C ILE A 45 8.50 -7.67 44.28
N PHE A 46 8.27 -9.00 44.29
CA PHE A 46 7.25 -9.65 43.48
C PHE A 46 5.92 -9.57 44.23
N SER A 47 4.99 -8.75 43.76
CA SER A 47 3.67 -8.69 44.39
C SER A 47 2.78 -9.84 43.90
N GLU A 48 2.29 -10.67 44.83
CA GLU A 48 1.29 -11.74 44.61
C GLU A 48 -0.07 -11.24 44.08
N SER A 49 -0.25 -9.92 43.95
CA SER A 49 -1.48 -9.24 43.51
C SER A 49 -1.86 -9.48 42.03
N CYS A 50 -1.20 -10.40 41.34
CA CYS A 50 -1.36 -10.65 39.92
C CYS A 50 -2.36 -11.75 39.56
N GLY A 51 -2.82 -12.56 40.53
CA GLY A 51 -3.61 -13.78 40.22
C GLY A 51 -2.85 -14.78 39.34
N ILE A 52 -1.53 -14.60 39.22
CA ILE A 52 -0.55 -15.48 38.58
C ILE A 52 0.22 -16.12 39.72
N ASP A 53 0.57 -17.40 39.61
CA ASP A 53 1.39 -18.06 40.63
C ASP A 53 2.73 -17.34 40.80
N ALA A 54 3.26 -17.38 42.02
CA ALA A 54 4.46 -16.65 42.39
C ALA A 54 5.69 -17.03 41.54
N ASP A 55 5.78 -18.30 41.11
CA ASP A 55 6.90 -18.80 40.32
C ASP A 55 6.86 -18.28 38.87
N THR A 56 5.69 -18.31 38.22
CA THR A 56 5.50 -17.72 36.89
C THR A 56 5.69 -16.20 36.91
N ALA A 57 5.21 -15.51 37.95
CA ALA A 57 5.44 -14.09 38.11
C ALA A 57 6.95 -13.80 38.20
N LYS A 58 7.66 -14.55 39.04
CA LYS A 58 9.12 -14.45 39.19
C LYS A 58 9.83 -14.68 37.84
N GLU A 59 9.49 -15.73 37.09
CA GLU A 59 10.10 -16.03 35.79
C GLU A 59 9.91 -14.89 34.76
N ILE A 60 8.71 -14.31 34.69
CA ILE A 60 8.41 -13.18 33.80
C ILE A 60 9.30 -11.98 34.15
N PHE A 61 9.38 -11.63 35.43
CA PHE A 61 10.19 -10.51 35.90
C PHE A 61 11.69 -10.73 35.68
N PHE A 62 12.19 -11.95 35.93
CA PHE A 62 13.59 -12.30 35.64
C PHE A 62 13.91 -12.10 34.15
N ARG A 63 13.03 -12.55 33.26
CA ARG A 63 13.20 -12.37 31.81
C ARG A 63 13.17 -10.89 31.39
N GLU A 64 12.33 -10.08 32.02
CA GLU A 64 12.28 -8.63 31.77
C GLU A 64 13.57 -7.93 32.24
N ALA A 65 14.08 -8.29 33.43
CA ALA A 65 15.32 -7.72 33.95
C ALA A 65 16.57 -8.23 33.21
N GLU A 66 16.61 -9.47 32.72
CA GLU A 66 17.65 -9.96 31.80
C GLU A 66 17.62 -9.22 30.46
N PHE A 67 16.43 -8.85 29.97
CA PHE A 67 16.32 -8.08 28.75
C PHE A 67 16.94 -6.68 28.89
N MET A 68 16.85 -6.05 30.07
CA MET A 68 17.49 -4.77 30.36
C MET A 68 19.02 -4.80 30.27
N VAL A 69 19.66 -5.96 30.49
CA VAL A 69 21.12 -6.13 30.32
C VAL A 69 21.55 -5.84 28.87
N LYS A 70 20.64 -6.00 27.90
CA LYS A 70 20.91 -5.75 26.48
C LYS A 70 20.86 -4.26 26.12
N PHE A 71 20.40 -3.39 27.03
CA PHE A 71 20.31 -1.96 26.77
C PHE A 71 21.72 -1.36 26.70
N ASN A 72 21.99 -0.66 25.60
CA ASN A 72 23.26 -0.01 25.34
C ASN A 72 23.01 1.37 24.73
N HIS A 73 22.73 2.34 25.61
CA HIS A 73 22.50 3.73 25.22
C HIS A 73 23.11 4.65 26.28
N PRO A 74 23.82 5.73 25.90
CA PRO A 74 24.50 6.61 26.85
C PRO A 74 23.54 7.31 27.82
N GLY A 75 22.27 7.48 27.46
CA GLY A 75 21.24 8.05 28.33
C GLY A 75 20.60 7.06 29.31
N LEU A 76 21.03 5.79 29.33
CA LEU A 76 20.50 4.75 30.21
C LEU A 76 21.62 4.20 31.11
N PRO A 77 21.33 3.82 32.38
CA PRO A 77 22.29 3.13 33.22
C PRO A 77 22.56 1.72 32.67
N ARG A 78 23.82 1.29 32.68
CA ARG A 78 24.14 -0.10 32.33
C ARG A 78 23.63 -1.03 33.43
N THR A 79 22.92 -2.07 33.03
CA THR A 79 22.48 -3.14 33.94
C THR A 79 23.50 -4.27 33.90
N TYR A 80 23.95 -4.74 35.08
CA TYR A 80 24.98 -5.78 35.21
C TYR A 80 24.41 -7.18 35.45
N GLY A 81 23.15 -7.27 35.88
CA GLY A 81 22.46 -8.53 36.08
C GLY A 81 21.62 -8.54 37.35
N ILE A 82 21.10 -9.73 37.64
CA ILE A 82 20.23 -10.02 38.78
C ILE A 82 20.95 -11.04 39.66
N PHE A 83 20.79 -10.92 40.97
CA PHE A 83 21.22 -11.95 41.91
C PHE A 83 20.15 -12.14 43.00
N THR A 84 20.20 -13.31 43.65
CA THR A 84 19.28 -13.68 44.72
C THR A 84 20.06 -13.86 46.00
N GLU A 85 19.60 -13.26 47.10
CA GLU A 85 20.19 -13.41 48.41
C GLU A 85 19.10 -13.37 49.49
N LYS A 86 19.11 -14.36 50.40
CA LYS A 86 18.11 -14.50 51.47
C LYS A 86 16.66 -14.41 50.94
N GLU A 87 16.38 -15.11 49.84
CA GLU A 87 15.09 -15.16 49.13
C GLU A 87 14.63 -13.85 48.47
N LEU A 88 15.40 -12.77 48.62
CA LEU A 88 15.17 -11.50 47.93
C LEU A 88 15.96 -11.45 46.63
N ASN A 89 15.38 -10.82 45.62
CA ASN A 89 16.02 -10.66 44.32
C ASN A 89 16.44 -9.20 44.15
N TYR A 90 17.63 -9.03 43.57
CA TYR A 90 18.30 -7.75 43.46
C TYR A 90 18.76 -7.55 42.02
N ILE A 91 18.64 -6.34 41.50
CA ILE A 91 19.20 -5.94 40.21
C ILE A 91 20.29 -4.90 40.43
N THR A 92 21.44 -5.09 39.78
CA THR A 92 22.58 -4.16 39.87
C THR A 92 22.72 -3.34 38.59
N MET A 93 22.92 -2.03 38.75
CA MET A 93 23.12 -1.10 37.65
C MET A 93 24.11 0.02 38.01
N ASP A 94 24.52 0.80 37.01
CA ASP A 94 25.35 1.98 37.22
C ASP A 94 24.71 2.95 38.22
N TYR A 95 25.53 3.48 39.13
CA TYR A 95 25.17 4.66 39.89
C TYR A 95 25.34 5.90 39.02
N ILE A 96 24.27 6.69 38.92
CA ILE A 96 24.27 7.95 38.19
C ILE A 96 24.37 9.10 39.18
N GLU A 97 25.47 9.83 39.13
CA GLU A 97 25.64 11.06 39.90
C GLU A 97 24.84 12.20 39.25
N GLY A 98 24.05 12.91 40.05
CA GLY A 98 23.21 14.02 39.58
C GLY A 98 22.06 14.31 40.54
N LYS A 99 21.13 15.13 40.07
CA LYS A 99 19.85 15.41 40.76
C LYS A 99 18.70 14.95 39.89
N THR A 100 17.62 14.47 40.50
CA THR A 100 16.42 14.16 39.72
C THR A 100 15.81 15.45 39.18
N LEU A 101 15.10 15.37 38.05
CA LEU A 101 14.36 16.50 37.50
C LEU A 101 13.28 16.96 38.49
N GLU A 102 12.70 16.03 39.27
CA GLU A 102 11.80 16.35 40.38
C GLU A 102 12.48 17.23 41.44
N GLU A 103 13.68 16.88 41.91
CA GLU A 103 14.43 17.69 42.87
C GLU A 103 14.76 19.08 42.30
N ILE A 104 15.07 19.16 41.00
CA ILE A 104 15.37 20.42 40.32
C ILE A 104 14.10 21.29 40.27
N ILE A 105 12.97 20.73 39.85
CA ILE A 105 11.68 21.43 39.77
C ILE A 105 11.25 21.90 41.16
N ASN A 106 11.28 21.03 42.16
CA ASN A 106 10.82 21.32 43.52
C ASN A 106 11.67 22.38 44.24
N LYS A 107 12.96 22.49 43.90
CA LYS A 107 13.85 23.51 44.47
C LYS A 107 13.89 24.81 43.65
N SER A 108 13.26 24.84 42.48
CA SER A 108 13.30 26.00 41.60
C SER A 108 12.19 26.99 41.92
N GLU A 109 12.54 28.26 42.14
CA GLU A 109 11.55 29.34 42.28
C GLU A 109 10.96 29.79 40.93
N LYS A 110 11.64 29.44 39.83
CA LYS A 110 11.25 29.84 38.46
C LYS A 110 11.19 28.62 37.55
N PRO A 111 10.32 28.63 36.51
CA PRO A 111 10.33 27.57 35.52
C PRO A 111 11.70 27.40 34.87
N ILE A 112 12.01 26.16 34.49
CA ILE A 112 13.19 25.85 33.69
C ILE A 112 13.07 26.63 32.37
N THR A 113 14.19 27.23 31.93
CA THR A 113 14.19 28.02 30.70
C THR A 113 13.78 27.15 29.52
N GLU A 114 13.06 27.74 28.57
CA GLU A 114 12.61 27.08 27.34
C GLU A 114 13.76 26.32 26.64
N GLU A 115 14.94 26.94 26.56
CA GLU A 115 16.13 26.34 25.96
C GLU A 115 16.59 25.07 26.68
N LYS A 116 16.68 25.09 28.02
CA LYS A 116 17.06 23.91 28.81
C LYS A 116 16.00 22.83 28.73
N ALA A 117 14.73 23.20 28.84
CA ALA A 117 13.62 22.26 28.75
C ALA A 117 13.60 21.55 27.38
N ILE A 118 13.84 22.29 26.28
CA ILE A 118 13.99 21.70 24.95
C ILE A 118 15.22 20.79 24.89
N LYS A 119 16.39 21.23 25.38
CA LYS A 119 17.60 20.40 25.40
C LYS A 119 17.35 19.05 26.08
N TYR A 120 16.78 19.06 27.29
CA TYR A 120 16.50 17.83 28.03
C TYR A 120 15.46 16.96 27.31
N THR A 121 14.44 17.57 26.72
CA THR A 121 13.41 16.85 25.96
C THR A 121 14.00 16.19 24.71
N LEU A 122 14.92 16.85 24.00
CA LEU A 122 15.59 16.27 22.84
C LEU A 122 16.44 15.05 23.21
N GLU A 123 17.17 15.09 24.33
CA GLU A 123 17.92 13.93 24.85
C GLU A 123 16.98 12.78 25.26
N LEU A 124 15.84 13.10 25.89
CA LEU A 124 14.82 12.10 26.22
C LEU A 124 14.18 11.48 24.96
N CYS A 125 13.92 12.27 23.92
CA CYS A 125 13.44 11.74 22.64
C CYS A 125 14.44 10.76 22.03
N GLU A 126 15.75 11.01 22.14
CA GLU A 126 16.79 10.09 21.63
C GLU A 126 16.81 8.78 22.42
N ILE A 127 16.68 8.85 23.75
CA ILE A 127 16.58 7.67 24.62
C ILE A 127 15.33 6.85 24.28
N LEU A 128 14.17 7.49 24.15
CA LEU A 128 12.91 6.81 23.85
C LEU A 128 12.89 6.25 22.42
N ASP A 129 13.46 6.94 21.45
CA ASP A 129 13.57 6.43 20.07
C ASP A 129 14.42 5.15 20.03
N TYR A 130 15.50 5.09 20.81
CA TYR A 130 16.29 3.87 21.01
C TYR A 130 15.44 2.72 21.57
N LEU A 131 14.59 2.98 22.58
CA LEU A 131 13.72 1.95 23.16
C LEU A 131 12.61 1.51 22.20
N HIS A 132 12.02 2.43 21.46
CA HIS A 132 10.90 2.18 20.55
C HIS A 132 11.34 1.46 19.26
N ASN A 133 12.53 1.77 18.75
CA ASN A 133 12.99 1.33 17.42
C ASN A 133 14.27 0.48 17.44
N GLY A 134 14.96 0.35 18.57
CA GLY A 134 16.23 -0.38 18.69
C GLY A 134 16.11 -1.90 18.83
N PHE A 135 14.89 -2.43 18.98
CA PHE A 135 14.62 -3.85 19.25
C PHE A 135 13.58 -4.44 18.29
N ASN A 136 13.41 -5.76 18.28
CA ASN A 136 12.46 -6.46 17.39
C ASN A 136 11.00 -6.07 17.62
N ALA A 137 10.67 -5.63 18.85
CA ALA A 137 9.39 -5.05 19.21
C ALA A 137 9.65 -3.77 20.04
N PRO A 138 8.77 -2.75 19.95
CA PRO A 138 8.93 -1.53 20.73
C PRO A 138 8.94 -1.80 22.22
N VAL A 139 9.90 -1.21 22.94
CA VAL A 139 9.94 -1.20 24.40
C VAL A 139 9.31 0.10 24.87
N VAL A 140 8.09 0.04 25.39
CA VAL A 140 7.39 1.23 25.90
C VAL A 140 7.80 1.45 27.36
N TYR A 141 8.23 2.67 27.70
CA TYR A 141 8.77 3.00 29.02
C TYR A 141 7.69 3.03 30.11
N ARG A 142 6.51 3.59 29.80
CA ARG A 142 5.27 3.55 30.60
C ARG A 142 5.26 4.33 31.93
N ASP A 143 6.41 4.58 32.57
CA ASP A 143 6.49 5.33 33.84
C ASP A 143 7.36 6.59 33.73
N LEU A 144 7.18 7.37 32.67
CA LEU A 144 7.85 8.66 32.53
C LEU A 144 7.36 9.63 33.60
N LYS A 145 8.28 10.11 34.43
CA LYS A 145 8.06 11.13 35.46
C LYS A 145 9.37 11.83 35.87
N PRO A 146 9.32 13.03 36.47
CA PRO A 146 10.53 13.77 36.85
C PRO A 146 11.45 13.04 37.83
N SER A 147 10.94 12.17 38.71
CA SER A 147 11.77 11.38 39.64
C SER A 147 12.59 10.28 38.95
N ASN A 148 12.20 9.88 37.74
CA ASN A 148 12.90 8.87 36.93
C ASN A 148 13.91 9.50 35.95
N ILE A 149 14.11 10.82 35.99
CA ILE A 149 15.02 11.54 35.10
C ILE A 149 16.10 12.19 35.97
N ILE A 150 17.36 11.81 35.76
CA ILE A 150 18.50 12.44 36.43
C ILE A 150 19.20 13.39 35.47
N ILE A 151 19.43 14.61 35.93
CA ILE A 151 20.31 15.57 35.28
C ILE A 151 21.68 15.48 35.96
N THR A 152 22.67 15.10 35.17
CA THR A 152 24.05 14.93 35.63
C THR A 152 24.75 16.29 35.78
N PRO A 153 25.89 16.37 36.49
CA PRO A 153 26.67 17.61 36.61
C PRO A 153 27.12 18.21 35.26
N ASP A 154 27.29 17.39 34.22
CA ASP A 154 27.58 17.81 32.84
C ASP A 154 26.33 18.19 32.03
N GLU A 155 25.18 18.39 32.70
CA GLU A 155 23.91 18.81 32.11
C GLU A 155 23.39 17.83 31.02
N ARG A 156 23.60 16.53 31.24
CA ARG A 156 23.09 15.45 30.39
C ARG A 156 21.93 14.74 31.05
N VAL A 157 21.05 14.18 30.23
CA VAL A 157 19.89 13.46 30.71
C VAL A 157 20.19 11.97 30.84
N LYS A 158 19.81 11.40 31.98
CA LYS A 158 19.83 9.97 32.24
C LYS A 158 18.42 9.54 32.65
N LEU A 159 17.84 8.59 31.92
CA LEU A 159 16.57 7.98 32.27
C LEU A 159 16.85 6.75 33.12
N VAL A 160 16.31 6.74 34.34
CA VAL A 160 16.56 5.71 35.36
C VAL A 160 15.26 5.11 35.86
N ASP A 161 15.37 3.95 36.48
CA ASP A 161 14.24 3.18 37.01
C ASP A 161 13.24 2.70 35.95
N PHE A 162 13.63 1.64 35.25
CA PHE A 162 12.74 0.84 34.41
C PHE A 162 11.82 -0.03 35.28
N GLY A 163 10.96 0.60 36.08
CA GLY A 163 9.87 -0.08 36.74
C GLY A 163 8.96 -0.70 35.68
N ILE A 164 9.09 -2.01 35.43
CA ILE A 164 8.16 -2.78 34.59
C ILE A 164 8.14 -2.32 33.12
N ALA A 165 9.31 -2.04 32.52
CA ALA A 165 9.38 -1.81 31.08
C ALA A 165 9.04 -3.11 30.33
N ARG A 166 7.88 -3.15 29.67
CA ARG A 166 7.41 -4.33 28.93
C ARG A 166 7.56 -4.15 27.43
N LEU A 167 7.87 -5.26 26.76
CA LEU A 167 7.74 -5.37 25.32
C LEU A 167 6.29 -5.10 24.91
N TYR A 168 6.08 -4.21 23.95
CA TYR A 168 4.78 -4.00 23.32
C TYR A 168 4.30 -5.31 22.67
N ASN A 169 3.11 -5.78 23.04
CA ASN A 169 2.53 -7.01 22.49
C ASN A 169 1.24 -6.67 21.71
N PRO A 170 1.28 -6.62 20.37
CA PRO A 170 0.13 -6.21 19.55
C PRO A 170 -1.12 -7.11 19.69
N ASP A 171 -1.00 -8.29 20.31
CA ASP A 171 -2.10 -9.25 20.47
C ASP A 171 -2.93 -9.03 21.76
N LYS A 172 -2.63 -7.99 22.56
CA LYS A 172 -3.35 -7.67 23.82
C LYS A 172 -4.08 -6.33 23.74
N ASN A 173 -5.40 -6.35 23.99
CA ASN A 173 -6.25 -5.16 23.91
C ASN A 173 -6.15 -4.23 25.14
N THR A 174 -5.69 -4.73 26.28
CA THR A 174 -5.59 -3.97 27.54
C THR A 174 -4.32 -4.34 28.29
N ASP A 175 -3.73 -3.36 28.99
CA ASP A 175 -2.68 -3.63 29.95
C ASP A 175 -3.24 -4.40 31.15
N THR A 176 -2.52 -5.46 31.58
CA THR A 176 -2.97 -6.40 32.62
C THR A 176 -3.06 -5.76 34.02
N PHE A 177 -2.59 -4.53 34.19
CA PHE A 177 -2.48 -3.82 35.47
C PHE A 177 -2.60 -2.31 35.26
N SER A 178 -3.14 -1.61 36.27
CA SER A 178 -3.10 -0.15 36.31
C SER A 178 -1.70 0.31 36.65
N TYR A 179 -0.97 0.82 35.67
CA TYR A 179 0.35 1.38 35.88
C TYR A 179 0.39 2.80 35.32
N GLY A 180 0.94 3.70 36.11
CA GLY A 180 1.08 5.10 35.74
C GLY A 180 1.23 5.96 36.98
N SER A 181 2.21 6.86 36.94
CA SER A 181 2.34 7.88 37.98
C SER A 181 1.24 8.93 37.81
N PRO A 182 0.44 9.25 38.85
CA PRO A 182 -0.68 10.18 38.76
C PRO A 182 -0.28 11.50 38.11
N GLY A 183 -1.03 11.93 37.09
CA GLY A 183 -0.79 13.17 36.36
C GLY A 183 0.18 13.08 35.18
N TYR A 184 1.06 12.08 35.13
CA TYR A 184 2.05 11.91 34.03
C TYR A 184 1.67 10.82 33.03
N ALA A 185 1.02 9.76 33.52
CA ALA A 185 0.60 8.66 32.67
C ALA A 185 -0.45 9.12 31.64
N ALA A 186 -0.37 8.54 30.44
CA ALA A 186 -1.33 8.80 29.37
C ALA A 186 -2.71 8.23 29.73
N PRO A 187 -3.81 8.83 29.24
CA PRO A 187 -5.18 8.39 29.53
C PRO A 187 -5.39 6.88 29.35
N GLU A 188 -4.87 6.31 28.25
CA GLU A 188 -5.00 4.89 27.93
C GLU A 188 -4.31 3.95 28.93
N GLN A 189 -3.40 4.45 29.78
CA GLN A 189 -2.71 3.67 30.82
C GLN A 189 -3.56 3.48 32.08
N TYR A 190 -4.67 4.23 32.22
CA TYR A 190 -5.60 4.08 33.34
C TYR A 190 -6.63 2.96 33.05
N ARG A 191 -6.86 2.10 34.06
CA ARG A 191 -7.84 0.97 34.12
C ARG A 191 -8.61 0.65 32.81
N GLY A 192 -8.04 -0.24 31.99
CA GLY A 192 -8.76 -0.89 30.89
C GLY A 192 -9.13 0.01 29.70
N GLN A 193 -8.59 1.23 29.63
CA GLN A 193 -8.91 2.19 28.57
C GLN A 193 -8.12 1.96 27.27
N GLY A 194 -7.06 1.14 27.31
CA GLY A 194 -6.33 0.75 26.11
C GLY A 194 -5.04 0.02 26.43
N GLN A 195 -4.22 -0.16 25.40
CA GLN A 195 -2.86 -0.69 25.52
C GLN A 195 -1.85 0.47 25.40
N SER A 196 -0.89 0.51 26.32
CA SER A 196 0.24 1.44 26.25
C SER A 196 1.04 1.24 24.96
N SER A 197 1.36 2.33 24.28
CA SER A 197 2.07 2.36 22.99
C SER A 197 3.22 3.39 23.04
N PRO A 198 4.08 3.47 22.02
CA PRO A 198 5.05 4.57 21.90
C PRO A 198 4.42 5.97 22.07
N GLN A 199 3.15 6.16 21.66
CA GLN A 199 2.41 7.41 21.84
C GLN A 199 2.04 7.71 23.31
N SER A 200 2.06 6.71 24.19
CA SER A 200 1.90 6.90 25.64
C SER A 200 3.14 7.56 26.24
N ASP A 201 4.33 7.18 25.79
CA ASP A 201 5.58 7.83 26.21
C ASP A 201 5.70 9.26 25.64
N VAL A 202 5.19 9.51 24.43
CA VAL A 202 5.08 10.88 23.86
C VAL A 202 4.26 11.78 24.78
N TYR A 203 3.11 11.28 25.26
CA TYR A 203 2.25 12.02 26.18
C TYR A 203 2.99 12.34 27.49
N GLY A 204 3.57 11.33 28.14
CA GLY A 204 4.29 11.52 29.40
C GLY A 204 5.45 12.52 29.25
N LEU A 205 6.19 12.45 28.15
CA LEU A 205 7.24 13.43 27.85
C LEU A 205 6.69 14.84 27.60
N GLY A 206 5.54 14.96 26.93
CA GLY A 206 4.83 16.23 26.74
C GLY A 206 4.40 16.86 28.08
N VAL A 207 3.90 16.04 29.02
CA VAL A 207 3.54 16.49 30.37
C VAL A 207 4.77 16.97 31.15
N ILE A 208 5.88 16.25 31.07
CA ILE A 208 7.14 16.66 31.69
C ILE A 208 7.62 17.99 31.10
N LEU A 209 7.57 18.15 29.77
CA LEU A 209 7.91 19.41 29.11
C LEU A 209 7.04 20.57 29.58
N PHE A 210 5.72 20.33 29.69
CA PHE A 210 4.77 21.30 30.23
C PHE A 210 5.15 21.72 31.66
N GLN A 211 5.41 20.76 32.55
CA GLN A 211 5.78 21.04 33.94
C GLN A 211 7.10 21.80 34.03
N MET A 212 8.12 21.41 33.26
CA MET A 212 9.42 22.10 33.27
C MET A 212 9.28 23.60 33.01
N VAL A 213 8.43 23.98 32.05
CA VAL A 213 8.29 25.39 31.64
C VAL A 213 7.17 26.15 32.37
N THR A 214 6.43 25.51 33.26
CA THR A 214 5.34 26.15 34.02
C THR A 214 5.44 25.99 35.53
N LEU A 215 6.22 25.02 36.03
CA LEU A 215 6.21 24.51 37.41
C LEU A 215 4.84 23.99 37.89
N TYR A 216 3.86 23.83 36.99
CA TYR A 216 2.56 23.30 37.38
C TYR A 216 2.64 21.79 37.61
N ASP A 217 2.31 21.36 38.81
CA ASP A 217 2.25 19.94 39.16
C ASP A 217 1.02 19.27 38.50
N PRO A 218 1.22 18.40 37.49
CA PRO A 218 0.12 17.77 36.77
C PRO A 218 -0.64 16.74 37.62
N SER A 219 -0.11 16.33 38.78
CA SER A 219 -0.77 15.40 39.69
C SER A 219 -1.94 16.04 40.45
N VAL A 220 -1.97 17.37 40.57
CA VAL A 220 -3.02 18.12 41.29
C VAL A 220 -4.36 18.01 40.57
N LYS A 221 -4.35 18.15 39.24
CA LYS A 221 -5.53 17.95 38.37
C LYS A 221 -5.12 17.19 37.11
N PRO A 222 -5.07 15.85 37.16
CA PRO A 222 -4.70 15.04 36.01
C PRO A 222 -5.53 15.39 34.77
N PHE A 223 -4.90 15.35 33.60
CA PHE A 223 -5.49 15.64 32.29
C PHE A 223 -5.97 17.09 32.09
N THR A 224 -5.79 17.97 33.07
CA THR A 224 -6.19 19.37 32.98
C THR A 224 -4.96 20.26 32.96
N PHE A 225 -4.69 20.86 31.81
CA PHE A 225 -3.51 21.70 31.60
C PHE A 225 -3.92 23.14 31.33
N PRO A 226 -3.66 24.10 32.26
CA PRO A 226 -3.86 25.51 32.00
C PRO A 226 -2.99 26.00 30.82
N PRO A 227 -3.38 27.06 30.09
CA PRO A 227 -2.59 27.56 28.99
C PRO A 227 -1.18 27.96 29.45
N VAL A 228 -0.14 27.53 28.73
CA VAL A 228 1.27 27.72 29.14
C VAL A 228 1.57 29.21 29.36
N LYS A 229 1.09 30.08 28.48
CA LYS A 229 1.28 31.54 28.60
C LYS A 229 0.67 32.17 29.86
N THR A 230 -0.34 31.55 30.45
CA THR A 230 -0.94 32.06 31.70
C THR A 230 -0.05 31.81 32.90
N LEU A 231 0.69 30.69 32.88
CA LEU A 231 1.60 30.28 33.94
C LEU A 231 3.03 30.81 33.74
N ASN A 232 3.48 30.88 32.49
CA ASN A 232 4.79 31.40 32.12
C ASN A 232 4.72 32.29 30.87
N ARG A 233 4.75 33.60 31.08
CA ARG A 233 4.71 34.61 30.00
C ARG A 233 5.99 34.69 29.18
N SER A 234 7.10 34.09 29.62
CA SER A 234 8.38 34.17 28.91
C SER A 234 8.49 33.19 27.74
N VAL A 235 7.56 32.23 27.63
CA VAL A 235 7.53 31.23 26.56
C VAL A 235 7.21 31.88 25.22
N LYS A 236 7.99 31.59 24.18
CA LYS A 236 7.80 32.23 22.87
C LYS A 236 6.59 31.63 22.14
N PRO A 237 5.97 32.39 21.20
CA PRO A 237 4.83 31.91 20.41
C PRO A 237 5.13 30.57 19.70
N GLY A 238 4.13 29.69 19.62
CA GLY A 238 4.22 28.39 18.94
C GLY A 238 4.75 27.23 19.80
N PHE A 239 5.41 27.51 20.93
CA PHE A 239 5.90 26.43 21.81
C PHE A 239 4.75 25.66 22.49
N GLU A 240 3.72 26.41 22.91
CA GLU A 240 2.53 25.85 23.54
C GLU A 240 1.80 24.89 22.60
N ASP A 241 1.76 25.17 21.30
CA ASP A 241 1.10 24.29 20.32
C ASP A 241 1.80 22.93 20.22
N ILE A 242 3.13 22.91 20.33
CA ILE A 242 3.93 21.68 20.33
C ILE A 242 3.63 20.86 21.59
N ILE A 243 3.61 21.51 22.76
CA ILE A 243 3.28 20.85 24.03
C ILE A 243 1.86 20.26 23.96
N ARG A 244 0.88 21.08 23.52
CA ARG A 244 -0.53 20.66 23.42
C ARG A 244 -0.73 19.48 22.48
N HIS A 245 -0.01 19.45 21.35
CA HIS A 245 -0.05 18.33 20.42
C HIS A 245 0.53 17.04 21.05
N ALA A 246 1.60 17.14 21.85
CA ALA A 246 2.16 15.98 22.54
C ALA A 246 1.21 15.42 23.63
N ILE A 247 0.51 16.29 24.36
CA ILE A 247 -0.40 15.91 25.46
C ILE A 247 -1.87 15.76 25.02
N GLU A 248 -2.13 15.58 23.73
CA GLU A 248 -3.50 15.33 23.24
C GLU A 248 -4.11 14.10 23.92
N MET A 249 -5.42 14.12 24.19
CA MET A 249 -6.03 13.02 24.96
C MET A 249 -6.14 11.74 24.13
N GLU A 250 -6.42 11.87 22.83
CA GLU A 250 -6.54 10.76 21.90
C GLU A 250 -5.18 10.42 21.27
N PRO A 251 -4.64 9.18 21.40
CA PRO A 251 -3.32 8.83 20.88
C PRO A 251 -3.12 9.11 19.39
N LEU A 252 -4.18 8.95 18.58
CA LEU A 252 -4.13 9.21 17.13
C LEU A 252 -4.02 10.69 16.76
N LYS A 253 -4.30 11.60 17.70
CA LYS A 253 -4.13 13.06 17.52
C LYS A 253 -2.80 13.56 18.04
N ARG A 254 -1.99 12.72 18.69
CA ARG A 254 -0.64 13.06 19.15
C ARG A 254 0.37 12.91 18.02
N TYR A 255 1.62 13.28 18.30
CA TYR A 255 2.73 12.86 17.47
C TYR A 255 2.78 11.33 17.34
N ILE A 256 2.91 10.84 16.10
CA ILE A 256 2.92 9.40 15.80
C ILE A 256 4.12 8.72 16.48
N SER A 257 5.23 9.43 16.64
CA SER A 257 6.44 8.94 17.30
C SER A 257 7.17 10.04 18.08
N VAL A 258 8.04 9.63 19.02
CA VAL A 258 8.97 10.54 19.71
C VAL A 258 9.92 11.24 18.74
N LYS A 259 10.19 10.66 17.56
CA LYS A 259 10.97 11.28 16.51
C LYS A 259 10.24 12.46 15.86
N ASP A 260 8.95 12.34 15.59
CA ASP A 260 8.14 13.44 15.03
C ASP A 260 8.01 14.60 16.03
N PHE A 261 7.89 14.26 17.32
CA PHE A 261 7.92 15.24 18.40
C PHE A 261 9.29 15.96 18.45
N ARG A 262 10.40 15.22 18.38
CA ARG A 262 11.76 15.75 18.30
C ARG A 262 11.96 16.68 17.10
N GLU A 263 11.50 16.30 15.92
CA GLU A 263 11.60 17.11 14.70
C GLU A 263 10.82 18.42 14.82
N SER A 264 9.66 18.41 15.49
CA SER A 264 8.87 19.62 15.74
C SER A 264 9.60 20.60 16.66
N LEU A 265 10.26 20.11 17.73
CA LEU A 265 11.10 20.93 18.61
C LEU A 265 12.35 21.49 17.89
N LEU A 266 12.98 20.70 17.02
CA LEU A 266 14.12 21.17 16.21
C LEU A 266 13.72 22.22 15.17
N LYS A 267 12.52 22.08 14.58
CA LYS A 267 11.97 23.09 13.67
C LYS A 267 11.68 24.39 14.42
N TYR A 268 11.13 24.29 15.62
CA TYR A 268 10.84 25.43 16.48
C TYR A 268 12.09 26.22 16.88
N THR A 269 13.18 25.54 17.26
CA THR A 269 14.46 26.18 17.62
C THR A 269 15.22 26.76 16.42
N GLY A 270 14.77 26.53 15.18
CA GLY A 270 15.48 26.92 13.98
C GLY A 270 16.71 26.04 13.64
N ALA A 271 17.09 25.11 14.53
CA ALA A 271 18.16 24.13 14.27
C ALA A 271 17.83 23.19 13.10
N GLY A 272 16.53 23.00 12.80
CA GLY A 272 16.05 22.29 11.61
C GLY A 272 16.43 22.94 10.27
N LYS A 273 16.79 24.24 10.22
CA LYS A 273 17.24 24.89 8.99
C LYS A 273 18.58 24.36 8.49
N ILE A 274 19.55 24.10 9.38
CA ILE A 274 20.91 23.69 8.99
C ILE A 274 20.92 22.28 8.34
N SER A 275 20.06 21.37 8.81
CA SER A 275 19.96 20.03 8.23
C SER A 275 19.12 20.00 6.93
N SER A 276 18.06 20.81 6.85
CA SER A 276 17.21 20.86 5.65
C SER A 276 17.81 21.68 4.52
N GLU A 277 18.58 22.73 4.79
CA GLU A 277 19.29 23.53 3.77
C GLU A 277 20.41 22.74 3.12
N LYS A 278 21.25 22.01 3.88
CA LYS A 278 22.28 21.12 3.28
C LYS A 278 21.67 20.04 2.40
N THR A 279 20.51 19.52 2.78
CA THR A 279 19.82 18.47 2.03
C THR A 279 19.11 19.04 0.79
N GLY A 280 18.50 20.22 0.92
CA GLY A 280 17.81 20.94 -0.16
C GLY A 280 18.77 21.55 -1.20
N GLU A 281 19.91 22.09 -0.79
CA GLU A 281 20.96 22.56 -1.71
C GLU A 281 21.60 21.42 -2.48
N LEU A 282 21.86 20.27 -1.83
CA LEU A 282 22.36 19.08 -2.51
C LEU A 282 21.33 18.56 -3.52
N TYR A 283 20.04 18.55 -3.14
CA TYR A 283 18.94 18.13 -4.02
C TYR A 283 18.78 19.07 -5.21
N ARG A 284 18.84 20.40 -4.99
CA ARG A 284 18.81 21.41 -6.07
C ARG A 284 20.01 21.30 -6.99
N ARG A 285 21.24 21.13 -6.46
CA ARG A 285 22.45 20.94 -7.29
C ARG A 285 22.38 19.66 -8.12
N VAL A 286 21.82 18.58 -7.58
CA VAL A 286 21.60 17.32 -8.31
C VAL A 286 20.54 17.51 -9.40
N ILE A 287 19.42 18.16 -9.10
CA ILE A 287 18.38 18.49 -10.08
C ILE A 287 18.93 19.36 -11.21
N TYR A 288 19.69 20.42 -10.90
CA TYR A 288 20.26 21.30 -11.93
C TYR A 288 21.31 20.59 -12.79
N LYS A 289 22.11 19.68 -12.22
CA LYS A 289 23.04 18.84 -13.00
C LYS A 289 22.31 17.84 -13.90
N ILE A 290 21.21 17.27 -13.43
CA ILE A 290 20.37 16.34 -14.21
C ILE A 290 19.63 17.09 -15.32
N ALA A 291 19.07 18.27 -15.04
CA ALA A 291 18.44 19.12 -16.04
C ALA A 291 19.44 19.57 -17.11
N GLY A 292 20.66 19.94 -16.70
CA GLY A 292 21.76 20.25 -17.63
C GLY A 292 22.13 19.06 -18.51
N LEU A 293 22.23 17.85 -17.94
CA LEU A 293 22.52 16.63 -18.69
C LEU A 293 21.39 16.24 -19.66
N PHE A 294 20.12 16.48 -19.29
CA PHE A 294 18.96 16.28 -20.14
C PHE A 294 18.95 17.26 -21.33
N ILE A 295 19.26 18.53 -21.10
CA ILE A 295 19.38 19.53 -22.16
C ILE A 295 20.54 19.20 -23.10
N LEU A 296 21.69 18.76 -22.56
CA LEU A 296 22.86 18.39 -23.35
C LEU A 296 22.61 17.15 -24.21
N THR A 297 21.88 16.17 -23.68
CA THR A 297 21.47 14.96 -24.43
C THR A 297 20.45 15.32 -25.49
N LEU A 298 19.45 16.15 -25.19
CA LEU A 298 18.48 16.64 -26.18
C LEU A 298 19.17 17.40 -27.33
N TYR A 299 20.18 18.22 -27.01
CA TYR A 299 20.96 18.95 -28.01
C TYR A 299 21.84 18.02 -28.85
N GLY A 300 22.47 17.01 -28.23
CA GLY A 300 23.21 15.97 -28.94
C GLY A 300 22.34 15.14 -29.87
N VAL A 301 21.10 14.82 -29.45
CA VAL A 301 20.09 14.16 -30.28
C VAL A 301 19.74 15.00 -31.51
N LEU A 302 19.50 16.30 -31.34
CA LEU A 302 19.19 17.21 -32.45
C LEU A 302 20.35 17.32 -33.45
N LEU A 303 21.59 17.40 -32.97
CA LEU A 303 22.81 17.37 -33.81
C LEU A 303 22.99 16.03 -34.54
N LEU A 304 22.70 14.91 -33.90
CA LEU A 304 22.75 13.58 -34.54
C LEU A 304 21.67 13.44 -35.62
N THR A 305 20.47 14.00 -35.42
CA THR A 305 19.42 13.98 -36.45
C THR A 305 19.77 14.81 -37.69
N SER A 306 20.51 15.92 -37.54
CA SER A 306 20.97 16.72 -38.68
C SER A 306 22.12 16.05 -39.45
N ILE A 307 22.91 15.21 -38.80
CA ILE A 307 24.00 14.43 -39.44
C ILE A 307 23.46 13.16 -40.11
N ILE A 308 22.50 12.45 -39.48
CA ILE A 308 22.00 11.14 -39.95
C ILE A 308 20.86 11.28 -40.96
N GLY A 309 20.11 12.39 -40.96
CA GLY A 309 18.96 12.60 -41.85
C GLY A 309 19.29 12.73 -43.34
N VAL A 310 20.56 12.90 -43.72
CA VAL A 310 20.96 13.21 -45.10
C VAL A 310 21.24 11.98 -46.00
N PRO A 311 21.79 10.83 -45.54
CA PRO A 311 22.15 9.75 -46.46
C PRO A 311 21.21 8.51 -46.52
N TYR A 312 20.28 8.30 -45.57
CA TYR A 312 19.66 6.97 -45.38
C TYR A 312 18.13 6.87 -45.61
N GLY A 313 17.45 7.95 -46.01
CA GLY A 313 16.03 7.89 -46.40
C GLY A 313 15.04 7.51 -45.28
N ILE A 314 15.46 7.54 -44.01
CA ILE A 314 14.60 7.29 -42.85
C ILE A 314 13.89 8.58 -42.48
N SER A 315 12.59 8.52 -42.19
CA SER A 315 11.82 9.71 -41.87
C SER A 315 12.26 10.31 -40.51
N VAL A 316 12.47 11.63 -40.46
CA VAL A 316 12.87 12.38 -39.24
C VAL A 316 12.01 12.04 -38.00
N PRO A 317 10.69 11.80 -38.11
CA PRO A 317 9.85 11.42 -36.96
C PRO A 317 10.20 10.06 -36.34
N GLU A 318 10.61 9.07 -37.13
CA GLU A 318 10.96 7.73 -36.62
C GLU A 318 12.27 7.78 -35.82
N ILE A 319 13.27 8.51 -36.33
CA ILE A 319 14.54 8.74 -35.63
C ILE A 319 14.29 9.50 -34.32
N LEU A 320 13.43 10.52 -34.35
CA LEU A 320 13.08 11.31 -33.16
C LEU A 320 12.37 10.48 -32.10
N SER A 321 11.45 9.59 -32.49
CA SER A 321 10.72 8.73 -31.56
C SER A 321 11.62 7.72 -30.84
N ILE A 322 12.59 7.13 -31.56
CA ILE A 322 13.57 6.18 -30.99
C ILE A 322 14.51 6.89 -30.01
N LEU A 323 14.95 8.11 -30.35
CA LEU A 323 15.84 8.89 -29.48
C LEU A 323 15.14 9.39 -28.22
N ILE A 324 13.86 9.76 -28.29
CA ILE A 324 13.04 10.09 -27.11
C ILE A 324 12.88 8.87 -26.20
N LEU A 325 12.69 7.68 -26.77
CA LEU A 325 12.58 6.44 -26.00
C LEU A 325 13.89 6.11 -25.25
N ILE A 326 15.03 6.19 -25.94
CA ILE A 326 16.35 5.91 -25.34
C ILE A 326 16.68 6.94 -24.24
N THR A 327 16.43 8.23 -24.49
CA THR A 327 16.72 9.29 -23.51
C THR A 327 15.83 9.19 -22.27
N SER A 328 14.54 8.89 -22.44
CA SER A 328 13.59 8.63 -21.32
C SER A 328 13.99 7.41 -20.49
N PHE A 329 14.53 6.37 -21.15
CA PHE A 329 14.99 5.16 -20.48
C PHE A 329 16.27 5.40 -19.66
N ILE A 330 17.25 6.12 -20.22
CA ILE A 330 18.49 6.49 -19.51
C ILE A 330 18.18 7.35 -18.28
N THR A 331 17.26 8.31 -18.41
CA THR A 331 16.86 9.15 -17.26
C THR A 331 16.18 8.34 -16.16
N PHE A 332 15.29 7.41 -16.51
CA PHE A 332 14.65 6.52 -15.53
C PHE A 332 15.67 5.61 -14.81
N PHE A 333 16.64 5.06 -15.53
CA PHE A 333 17.66 4.19 -14.94
C PHE A 333 18.58 4.95 -13.98
N LEU A 334 19.07 6.13 -14.39
CA LEU A 334 19.91 6.99 -13.56
C LEU A 334 19.17 7.46 -12.30
N TRP A 335 17.87 7.79 -12.40
CA TRP A 335 17.03 8.16 -11.26
C TRP A 335 16.98 7.08 -10.18
N ASN A 336 16.84 5.81 -10.60
CA ASN A 336 16.79 4.68 -9.66
C ASN A 336 18.14 4.39 -9.00
N ILE A 337 19.26 4.52 -9.73
CA ILE A 337 20.60 4.38 -9.15
C ILE A 337 20.88 5.48 -8.12
N ILE A 338 20.54 6.74 -8.41
CA ILE A 338 20.75 7.85 -7.49
C ILE A 338 19.96 7.64 -6.20
N ASN A 339 18.69 7.23 -6.29
CA ASN A 339 17.88 6.92 -5.11
C ASN A 339 18.44 5.74 -4.31
N LEU A 340 18.97 4.71 -4.98
CA LEU A 340 19.66 3.62 -4.30
C LEU A 340 20.89 4.11 -3.51
N ILE A 341 21.71 4.99 -4.10
CA ILE A 341 22.88 5.58 -3.43
C ILE A 341 22.46 6.44 -2.23
N ILE A 342 21.38 7.21 -2.36
CA ILE A 342 20.81 8.03 -1.27
C ILE A 342 20.33 7.12 -0.12
N ASP A 343 19.61 6.04 -0.43
CA ASP A 343 19.11 5.08 0.56
C ASP A 343 20.24 4.36 1.29
N ILE A 344 21.31 3.98 0.58
CA ILE A 344 22.54 3.41 1.16
C ILE A 344 23.18 4.39 2.13
N LYS A 345 23.34 5.66 1.74
CA LYS A 345 23.94 6.70 2.61
C LYS A 345 23.11 7.00 3.86
N LYS A 346 21.78 6.87 3.79
CA LYS A 346 20.87 7.11 4.93
C LYS A 346 20.84 5.97 5.96
N ARG A 347 21.60 4.87 5.76
CA ARG A 347 21.53 3.64 6.58
C ARG A 347 20.10 3.09 6.73
N ALA A 348 19.17 3.49 5.86
CA ALA A 348 17.78 3.07 5.86
C ALA A 348 17.61 1.75 5.06
N VAL A 349 18.55 0.83 5.19
CA VAL A 349 18.65 -0.32 4.29
C VAL A 349 17.81 -1.47 4.82
N LYS A 350 16.52 -1.50 4.46
CA LYS A 350 15.84 -2.79 4.24
C LYS A 350 16.26 -3.27 2.86
N PHE A 351 17.31 -4.09 2.78
CA PHE A 351 17.73 -4.73 1.53
C PHE A 351 16.55 -5.53 0.97
N SER A 352 15.86 -5.01 -0.04
CA SER A 352 14.98 -5.87 -0.84
C SER A 352 15.82 -6.39 -2.00
N LEU A 353 16.12 -7.69 -1.95
CA LEU A 353 16.71 -8.48 -3.04
C LEU A 353 16.05 -8.14 -4.40
N THR A 354 14.78 -7.78 -4.34
CA THR A 354 13.94 -7.25 -5.41
C THR A 354 14.55 -6.05 -6.15
N ARG A 355 15.15 -5.07 -5.47
CA ARG A 355 15.75 -3.89 -6.14
C ARG A 355 17.02 -4.22 -6.91
N ILE A 356 17.84 -5.13 -6.39
CA ILE A 356 19.06 -5.60 -7.06
C ILE A 356 18.69 -6.47 -8.26
N MET A 357 17.71 -7.36 -8.11
CA MET A 357 17.20 -8.16 -9.23
C MET A 357 16.60 -7.29 -10.34
N ILE A 358 15.86 -6.22 -10.00
CA ILE A 358 15.35 -5.26 -10.99
C ILE A 358 16.52 -4.62 -11.76
N LEU A 359 17.55 -4.12 -11.07
CA LEU A 359 18.70 -3.50 -11.73
C LEU A 359 19.47 -4.48 -12.62
N LEU A 360 19.62 -5.74 -12.20
CA LEU A 360 20.31 -6.78 -12.98
C LEU A 360 19.50 -7.24 -14.19
N ILE A 361 18.18 -7.42 -14.06
CA ILE A 361 17.28 -7.78 -15.17
C ILE A 361 17.24 -6.66 -16.21
N PHE A 362 17.11 -5.40 -15.77
CA PHE A 362 17.12 -4.25 -16.67
C PHE A 362 18.50 -4.04 -17.32
N ALA A 363 19.61 -4.23 -16.59
CA ALA A 363 20.95 -4.19 -17.19
C ALA A 363 21.15 -5.30 -18.23
N GLY A 364 20.65 -6.52 -17.97
CA GLY A 364 20.68 -7.63 -18.94
C GLY A 364 19.91 -7.32 -20.22
N LEU A 365 18.72 -6.70 -20.11
CA LEU A 365 17.92 -6.29 -21.27
C LEU A 365 18.58 -5.17 -22.09
N VAL A 366 19.31 -4.26 -21.43
CA VAL A 366 20.08 -3.19 -22.09
C VAL A 366 21.28 -3.77 -22.84
N ILE A 367 22.03 -4.67 -22.20
CA ILE A 367 23.17 -5.35 -22.82
C ILE A 367 22.71 -6.17 -24.02
N LEU A 368 21.58 -6.87 -23.93
CA LEU A 368 21.01 -7.65 -25.03
C LEU A 368 20.58 -6.77 -26.21
N ASN A 369 20.00 -5.60 -25.95
CA ASN A 369 19.62 -4.64 -27.00
C ASN A 369 20.84 -3.95 -27.63
N ILE A 370 21.88 -3.63 -26.85
CA ILE A 370 23.13 -3.05 -27.36
C ILE A 370 23.89 -4.08 -28.21
N TYR A 371 24.00 -5.33 -27.74
CA TYR A 371 24.69 -6.41 -28.45
C TYR A 371 24.04 -6.72 -29.80
N THR A 372 22.70 -6.69 -29.84
CA THR A 372 21.94 -6.95 -31.08
C THR A 372 21.91 -5.75 -32.03
N PHE A 373 22.03 -4.52 -31.53
CA PHE A 373 22.17 -3.31 -32.35
C PHE A 373 23.58 -3.18 -32.97
N ILE A 374 24.62 -3.56 -32.24
CA ILE A 374 26.02 -3.44 -32.68
C ILE A 374 26.40 -4.52 -33.72
N ASN A 375 25.75 -5.68 -33.73
CA ASN A 375 26.16 -6.79 -34.59
C ASN A 375 25.07 -7.34 -35.54
N PRO A 376 24.51 -6.50 -36.43
CA PRO A 376 23.55 -6.97 -37.43
C PRO A 376 24.18 -7.95 -38.44
N ILE A 377 25.50 -7.89 -38.66
CA ILE A 377 26.22 -8.73 -39.64
C ILE A 377 26.33 -10.18 -39.18
N LEU A 378 26.61 -10.43 -37.89
CA LEU A 378 26.72 -11.80 -37.36
C LEU A 378 25.38 -12.54 -37.39
N ILE A 379 24.29 -11.84 -37.06
CA ILE A 379 22.92 -12.39 -37.09
C ILE A 379 22.44 -12.60 -38.54
N LEU A 380 22.74 -11.67 -39.46
CA LEU A 380 22.42 -11.87 -40.89
C LEU A 380 23.14 -13.08 -41.47
N ASN A 381 24.40 -13.31 -41.08
CA ASN A 381 25.20 -14.44 -41.57
C ASN A 381 24.71 -15.77 -41.03
N ILE A 382 24.32 -15.85 -39.75
CA ILE A 382 23.76 -17.06 -39.14
C ILE A 382 22.34 -17.33 -39.71
N TYR A 383 21.52 -16.31 -39.90
CA TYR A 383 20.16 -16.47 -40.43
C TYR A 383 20.16 -16.86 -41.93
N LYS A 384 21.06 -16.29 -42.74
CA LYS A 384 21.29 -16.73 -44.13
C LYS A 384 21.89 -18.13 -44.24
N PHE A 385 22.70 -18.54 -43.26
CA PHE A 385 23.28 -19.89 -43.22
C PHE A 385 22.22 -20.95 -42.87
N ILE A 386 21.25 -20.62 -42.01
CA ILE A 386 20.21 -21.56 -41.55
C ILE A 386 18.99 -21.56 -42.47
N ASN A 387 18.60 -20.42 -43.06
CA ASN A 387 17.42 -20.32 -43.92
C ASN A 387 17.67 -19.35 -45.10
N PRO A 388 18.29 -19.81 -46.20
CA PRO A 388 18.68 -18.95 -47.33
C PRO A 388 17.50 -18.36 -48.13
N HIS A 389 16.26 -18.81 -47.89
CA HIS A 389 15.08 -18.40 -48.67
C HIS A 389 14.05 -17.53 -47.91
N TYR A 390 14.31 -17.16 -46.64
CA TYR A 390 13.40 -16.30 -45.88
C TYR A 390 13.90 -14.85 -45.82
N PRO A 391 13.13 -13.84 -46.30
CA PRO A 391 13.54 -12.44 -46.22
C PRO A 391 13.48 -11.97 -44.76
N TYR A 392 14.59 -11.45 -44.25
CA TYR A 392 14.68 -10.86 -42.91
C TYR A 392 13.91 -9.54 -42.87
N ASP A 393 12.73 -9.53 -42.24
CA ASP A 393 11.86 -8.36 -42.15
C ASP A 393 12.09 -7.60 -40.83
N LYS A 394 12.55 -6.34 -40.94
CA LYS A 394 12.96 -5.48 -39.81
C LYS A 394 11.80 -5.23 -38.83
N ILE A 395 10.56 -5.30 -39.31
CA ILE A 395 9.32 -5.10 -38.54
C ILE A 395 9.10 -6.24 -37.53
N ASN A 396 9.39 -7.49 -37.90
CA ASN A 396 9.25 -8.65 -37.01
C ASN A 396 10.26 -8.63 -35.84
N TYR A 397 11.43 -8.00 -36.02
CA TYR A 397 12.43 -7.90 -34.96
C TYR A 397 12.06 -6.86 -33.90
N LEU A 398 11.63 -5.66 -34.33
CA LEU A 398 11.14 -4.62 -33.41
C LEU A 398 9.92 -5.12 -32.63
N HIS A 399 9.05 -5.88 -33.29
CA HIS A 399 7.92 -6.58 -32.72
C HIS A 399 8.33 -7.59 -31.63
N ASN A 400 9.32 -8.45 -31.90
CA ASN A 400 9.81 -9.43 -30.93
C ASN A 400 10.50 -8.76 -29.73
N SER A 401 11.25 -7.67 -29.94
CA SER A 401 11.89 -6.92 -28.86
C SER A 401 10.86 -6.21 -27.96
N PHE A 402 9.82 -5.63 -28.56
CA PHE A 402 8.69 -5.06 -27.82
C PHE A 402 7.94 -6.12 -27.01
N CYS A 403 7.68 -7.30 -27.59
CA CYS A 403 7.08 -8.41 -26.87
C CYS A 403 7.93 -8.86 -25.68
N LEU A 404 9.26 -8.95 -25.84
CA LEU A 404 10.16 -9.32 -24.74
C LEU A 404 10.14 -8.30 -23.59
N MET A 405 10.08 -7.01 -23.91
CA MET A 405 9.94 -5.93 -22.92
C MET A 405 8.60 -6.01 -22.18
N LEU A 406 7.51 -6.28 -22.91
CA LEU A 406 6.17 -6.47 -22.34
C LEU A 406 6.12 -7.69 -21.42
N TRP A 407 6.76 -8.80 -21.80
CA TRP A 407 6.92 -9.99 -20.97
C TRP A 407 7.71 -9.71 -19.69
N GLY A 408 8.81 -8.95 -19.77
CA GLY A 408 9.58 -8.53 -18.60
C GLY A 408 8.76 -7.68 -17.62
N PHE A 409 7.91 -6.79 -18.13
CA PHE A 409 6.99 -5.99 -17.31
C PHE A 409 5.91 -6.83 -16.63
N ILE A 410 5.34 -7.81 -17.32
CA ILE A 410 4.32 -8.72 -16.76
C ILE A 410 4.92 -9.60 -15.66
N ILE A 411 6.10 -10.17 -15.88
CA ILE A 411 6.83 -10.95 -14.86
C ILE A 411 7.15 -10.06 -13.65
N TRP A 412 7.51 -8.79 -13.86
CA TRP A 412 7.74 -7.83 -12.78
C TRP A 412 6.48 -7.56 -11.95
N VAL A 413 5.32 -7.30 -12.58
CA VAL A 413 4.03 -7.14 -11.87
C VAL A 413 3.70 -8.39 -11.07
N PHE A 414 3.92 -9.58 -11.64
CA PHE A 414 3.69 -10.86 -10.99
C PHE A 414 4.54 -11.04 -9.73
N ILE A 415 5.85 -10.81 -9.80
CA ILE A 415 6.77 -10.92 -8.65
C ILE A 415 6.42 -9.89 -7.58
N LYS A 416 6.08 -8.65 -7.97
CA LYS A 416 5.68 -7.58 -7.04
C LYS A 416 4.40 -7.92 -6.30
N SER A 417 3.38 -8.41 -7.00
CA SER A 417 2.11 -8.86 -6.43
C SER A 417 2.34 -10.06 -5.50
N TYR A 418 3.12 -11.05 -5.91
CA TYR A 418 3.50 -12.20 -5.08
C TYR A 418 4.22 -11.78 -3.79
N MET A 419 5.21 -10.89 -3.87
CA MET A 419 5.94 -10.41 -2.69
C MET A 419 5.07 -9.55 -1.77
N TYR A 420 4.15 -8.75 -2.32
CA TYR A 420 3.19 -7.97 -1.54
C TYR A 420 2.22 -8.87 -0.79
N ILE A 421 1.70 -9.89 -1.47
CA ILE A 421 0.87 -10.95 -0.87
C ILE A 421 1.67 -11.71 0.20
N TYR A 422 2.91 -12.13 -0.08
CA TYR A 422 3.78 -12.83 0.88
C TYR A 422 4.07 -11.98 2.14
N TYR A 423 4.37 -10.69 1.96
CA TYR A 423 4.60 -9.75 3.07
C TYR A 423 3.35 -9.57 3.94
N PHE A 424 2.18 -9.44 3.33
CA PHE A 424 0.90 -9.32 4.04
C PHE A 424 0.49 -10.64 4.71
N MET A 425 0.80 -11.79 4.09
CA MET A 425 0.51 -13.14 4.60
C MET A 425 1.48 -13.62 5.68
N ARG A 426 2.62 -12.93 5.90
CA ARG A 426 3.57 -13.24 6.98
C ARG A 426 2.93 -13.16 8.37
N ASN A 427 1.81 -12.44 8.50
CA ASN A 427 1.01 -12.32 9.72
C ASN A 427 -0.20 -13.28 9.79
N SER A 428 -0.32 -14.26 8.89
CA SER A 428 -1.40 -15.26 8.85
C SER A 428 -0.87 -16.70 9.01
N SER A 429 -1.69 -17.62 9.55
CA SER A 429 -1.29 -18.99 9.87
C SER A 429 -0.95 -19.84 8.62
N ASP A 430 -0.04 -20.80 8.77
CA ASP A 430 0.50 -21.60 7.66
C ASP A 430 -0.56 -22.42 6.91
N THR A 431 -1.65 -22.81 7.58
CA THR A 431 -2.78 -23.51 6.98
C THR A 431 -3.51 -22.66 5.93
N VAL A 432 -3.64 -21.35 6.18
CA VAL A 432 -4.25 -20.39 5.24
C VAL A 432 -3.35 -20.21 4.00
N ARG A 433 -2.03 -20.26 4.18
CA ARG A 433 -1.05 -20.12 3.09
C ARG A 433 -1.10 -21.29 2.10
N ILE A 434 -1.20 -22.52 2.61
CA ILE A 434 -1.24 -23.75 1.79
C ILE A 434 -2.53 -23.84 0.99
N MET A 435 -3.68 -23.52 1.61
CA MET A 435 -4.97 -23.47 0.92
C MET A 435 -5.07 -22.35 -0.13
N PHE A 436 -4.30 -21.27 0.02
CA PHE A 436 -4.34 -20.08 -0.85
C PHE A 436 -3.44 -20.20 -2.09
N VAL A 437 -2.20 -20.66 -1.92
CA VAL A 437 -1.17 -20.56 -2.96
C VAL A 437 -1.24 -21.71 -3.97
N ILE A 438 -1.50 -22.93 -3.50
CA ILE A 438 -1.43 -24.14 -4.33
C ILE A 438 -2.54 -24.18 -5.40
N PRO A 439 -3.82 -23.91 -5.09
CA PRO A 439 -4.88 -23.99 -6.11
C PRO A 439 -4.74 -22.93 -7.21
N VAL A 440 -4.31 -21.72 -6.86
CA VAL A 440 -4.08 -20.63 -7.82
C VAL A 440 -2.91 -20.96 -8.75
N ILE A 441 -1.80 -21.48 -8.20
CA ILE A 441 -0.67 -21.94 -9.02
C ILE A 441 -1.09 -23.08 -9.95
N LEU A 442 -1.90 -24.03 -9.48
CA LEU A 442 -2.37 -25.16 -10.30
C LEU A 442 -3.33 -24.73 -11.41
N LEU A 443 -4.28 -23.84 -11.13
CA LEU A 443 -5.22 -23.28 -12.12
C LEU A 443 -4.47 -22.50 -13.21
N TRP A 444 -3.47 -21.71 -12.81
CA TRP A 444 -2.66 -20.94 -13.74
C TRP A 444 -1.68 -21.80 -14.53
N ALA A 445 -1.09 -22.83 -13.90
CA ALA A 445 -0.25 -23.81 -14.59
C ALA A 445 -1.07 -24.59 -15.64
N SER A 446 -2.29 -25.02 -15.30
CA SER A 446 -3.21 -25.67 -16.23
C SER A 446 -3.55 -24.80 -17.44
N TYR A 447 -3.81 -23.51 -17.24
CA TYR A 447 -4.08 -22.57 -18.32
C TYR A 447 -2.84 -22.32 -19.20
N PHE A 448 -1.67 -22.18 -18.57
CA PHE A 448 -0.39 -22.02 -19.28
C PHE A 448 -0.02 -23.25 -20.12
N PHE A 449 -0.21 -24.46 -19.60
CA PHE A 449 0.02 -25.69 -20.36
C PHE A 449 -0.95 -25.85 -21.53
N GLY A 450 -2.19 -25.37 -21.40
CA GLY A 450 -3.16 -25.34 -22.50
C GLY A 450 -2.73 -24.42 -23.66
N ILE A 451 -2.14 -23.25 -23.34
CA ILE A 451 -1.64 -22.28 -24.33
C ILE A 451 -0.50 -22.85 -25.19
N PHE A 452 0.37 -23.70 -24.62
CA PHE A 452 1.47 -24.32 -25.36
C PHE A 452 1.05 -25.49 -26.26
N SER A 453 -0.22 -25.90 -26.22
CA SER A 453 -0.72 -27.08 -26.95
C SER A 453 -1.37 -26.78 -28.31
N GLU A 454 -1.56 -25.50 -28.68
CA GLU A 454 -2.16 -25.12 -29.97
C GLU A 454 -1.18 -24.38 -30.91
N GLU A 455 -1.35 -24.64 -32.21
CA GLU A 455 -0.61 -24.17 -33.39
C GLU A 455 -0.55 -22.61 -33.56
N PRO A 456 0.24 -22.05 -34.52
CA PRO A 456 1.04 -20.84 -34.29
C PRO A 456 0.23 -19.57 -33.99
N PHE A 457 0.78 -18.78 -33.06
CA PHE A 457 0.16 -17.59 -32.49
C PHE A 457 0.00 -16.44 -33.50
N SER A 458 -1.24 -16.00 -33.72
CA SER A 458 -1.56 -14.73 -34.40
C SER A 458 -1.66 -13.56 -33.40
N LEU A 459 -1.37 -12.34 -33.86
CA LEU A 459 -1.32 -11.09 -33.08
C LEU A 459 -2.63 -10.81 -32.31
N ASP A 460 -3.77 -11.12 -32.93
CA ASP A 460 -5.09 -10.97 -32.30
C ASP A 460 -5.31 -11.95 -31.16
N LYS A 461 -4.83 -13.20 -31.27
CA LYS A 461 -4.92 -14.18 -30.19
C LYS A 461 -4.03 -13.78 -29.01
N ILE A 462 -2.80 -13.32 -29.27
CA ILE A 462 -1.90 -12.83 -28.20
C ILE A 462 -2.54 -11.66 -27.46
N PHE A 463 -3.10 -10.68 -28.18
CA PHE A 463 -3.74 -9.53 -27.56
C PHE A 463 -4.98 -9.92 -26.75
N GLN A 464 -5.80 -10.85 -27.25
CA GLN A 464 -6.96 -11.39 -26.53
C GLN A 464 -6.55 -12.15 -25.27
N HIS A 465 -5.52 -12.99 -25.31
CA HIS A 465 -5.02 -13.70 -24.14
C HIS A 465 -4.37 -12.75 -23.13
N LEU A 466 -3.65 -11.72 -23.59
CA LEU A 466 -3.05 -10.69 -22.73
C LEU A 466 -4.13 -9.87 -22.03
N MET A 467 -5.15 -9.44 -22.77
CA MET A 467 -6.31 -8.75 -22.23
C MET A 467 -7.08 -9.63 -21.26
N PHE A 468 -7.26 -10.92 -21.57
CA PHE A 468 -7.89 -11.87 -20.65
C PHE A 468 -7.07 -12.06 -19.38
N ILE A 469 -5.74 -12.17 -19.46
CA ILE A 469 -4.84 -12.29 -18.30
C ILE A 469 -4.88 -11.02 -17.45
N ILE A 470 -4.83 -9.85 -18.07
CA ILE A 470 -4.89 -8.55 -17.36
C ILE A 470 -6.25 -8.39 -16.69
N ILE A 471 -7.35 -8.70 -17.38
CA ILE A 471 -8.70 -8.65 -16.82
C ILE A 471 -8.84 -9.71 -15.71
N ALA A 472 -8.45 -10.97 -15.93
CA ALA A 472 -8.50 -11.99 -14.90
C ALA A 472 -7.66 -11.59 -13.67
N THR A 473 -6.47 -11.03 -13.85
CA THR A 473 -5.63 -10.60 -12.73
C THR A 473 -6.21 -9.39 -12.00
N LEU A 474 -6.77 -8.41 -12.71
CA LEU A 474 -7.37 -7.22 -12.10
C LEU A 474 -8.74 -7.50 -11.46
N TYR A 475 -9.48 -8.52 -11.92
CA TYR A 475 -10.85 -8.76 -11.49
C TYR A 475 -11.05 -10.07 -10.69
N LEU A 476 -10.42 -11.19 -11.05
CA LEU A 476 -10.54 -12.46 -10.31
C LEU A 476 -9.77 -12.44 -8.99
N LEU A 477 -8.59 -11.82 -8.91
CA LEU A 477 -7.82 -11.76 -7.66
C LEU A 477 -8.55 -10.98 -6.55
N PRO A 478 -9.09 -9.76 -6.81
CA PRO A 478 -9.91 -9.06 -5.82
C PRO A 478 -11.22 -9.79 -5.50
N PHE A 479 -11.82 -10.47 -6.48
CA PHE A 479 -13.05 -11.25 -6.28
C PHE A 479 -12.82 -12.48 -5.39
N ILE A 480 -11.77 -13.26 -5.64
CA ILE A 480 -11.37 -14.40 -4.81
C ILE A 480 -11.04 -13.90 -3.40
N TRP A 481 -10.27 -12.82 -3.29
CA TRP A 481 -9.98 -12.21 -1.99
C TRP A 481 -11.25 -11.80 -1.24
N PHE A 482 -12.21 -11.18 -1.92
CA PHE A 482 -13.49 -10.76 -1.34
C PHE A 482 -14.38 -11.94 -0.91
N LEU A 483 -14.49 -12.98 -1.74
CA LEU A 483 -15.26 -14.19 -1.45
C LEU A 483 -14.72 -14.92 -0.21
N PHE A 484 -13.40 -15.08 -0.13
CA PHE A 484 -12.76 -15.72 1.02
C PHE A 484 -12.76 -14.84 2.27
N TYR A 485 -12.73 -13.51 2.13
CA TYR A 485 -12.94 -12.60 3.27
C TYR A 485 -14.38 -12.67 3.81
N LEU A 486 -15.38 -12.83 2.96
CA LEU A 486 -16.76 -13.11 3.37
C LEU A 486 -16.88 -14.45 4.10
N ILE A 487 -16.20 -15.50 3.60
CA ILE A 487 -16.15 -16.80 4.29
C ILE A 487 -15.43 -16.67 5.64
N TYR A 488 -14.35 -15.90 5.72
CA TYR A 488 -13.65 -15.59 6.98
C TYR A 488 -14.56 -14.87 7.96
N LEU A 489 -15.26 -13.81 7.54
CA LEU A 489 -16.21 -13.08 8.39
C LEU A 489 -17.36 -13.98 8.85
N PHE A 490 -17.87 -14.83 7.96
CA PHE A 490 -18.96 -15.76 8.25
C PHE A 490 -18.54 -16.86 9.23
N THR A 491 -17.37 -17.48 9.02
CA THR A 491 -16.79 -18.46 9.95
C THR A 491 -16.45 -17.83 11.30
N HIS A 492 -15.92 -16.60 11.31
CA HIS A 492 -15.62 -15.89 12.55
C HIS A 492 -16.89 -15.46 13.31
N TRP A 493 -17.97 -15.16 12.60
CA TRP A 493 -19.30 -14.92 13.16
C TRP A 493 -19.93 -16.21 13.73
N ILE A 494 -19.83 -17.34 13.02
CA ILE A 494 -20.24 -18.65 13.54
C ILE A 494 -19.43 -19.02 14.79
N LEU A 495 -18.11 -18.81 14.77
CA LEU A 495 -17.24 -19.09 15.92
C LEU A 495 -17.51 -18.15 17.10
N SER A 496 -17.94 -16.90 16.86
CA SER A 496 -18.38 -16.01 17.94
C SER A 496 -19.73 -16.41 18.52
N LEU A 497 -20.60 -17.05 17.74
CA LEU A 497 -21.86 -17.65 18.24
C LEU A 497 -21.60 -18.91 19.08
N LEU A 498 -20.53 -19.65 18.78
CA LEU A 498 -20.15 -20.87 19.51
C LEU A 498 -19.30 -20.59 20.77
N ASN A 499 -18.67 -19.42 20.90
CA ASN A 499 -17.89 -19.00 22.06
C ASN A 499 -18.29 -17.59 22.54
N PRO A 500 -19.23 -17.48 23.50
CA PRO A 500 -19.73 -16.19 23.97
C PRO A 500 -18.65 -15.47 24.80
N GLY A 501 -17.97 -14.50 24.18
CA GLY A 501 -16.91 -13.72 24.81
C GLY A 501 -16.01 -12.92 23.86
N LYS A 502 -16.09 -13.15 22.54
CA LYS A 502 -15.36 -12.37 21.52
C LYS A 502 -16.27 -11.31 20.88
N GLU A 503 -15.81 -10.06 20.79
CA GLU A 503 -16.57 -8.95 20.20
C GLU A 503 -16.93 -9.19 18.72
N PRO A 504 -18.14 -8.79 18.27
CA PRO A 504 -18.53 -8.88 16.86
C PRO A 504 -17.85 -7.80 15.98
N VAL A 505 -17.69 -8.13 14.69
CA VAL A 505 -17.01 -7.28 13.69
C VAL A 505 -17.79 -5.98 13.44
N LYS A 506 -17.14 -4.82 13.66
CA LYS A 506 -17.77 -3.47 13.74
C LYS A 506 -17.98 -2.71 12.41
N SER A 507 -17.83 -3.30 11.23
CA SER A 507 -18.08 -2.52 9.99
C SER A 507 -18.61 -3.33 8.82
N PHE A 508 -19.86 -3.04 8.44
CA PHE A 508 -20.56 -3.54 7.26
C PHE A 508 -20.45 -2.60 6.04
N LEU A 509 -19.76 -1.45 6.17
CA LEU A 509 -19.69 -0.42 5.11
C LEU A 509 -18.80 -0.86 3.93
N LEU A 510 -17.69 -1.54 4.21
CA LEU A 510 -16.77 -2.06 3.18
C LEU A 510 -17.42 -3.19 2.34
N PRO A 511 -18.13 -4.17 2.96
CA PRO A 511 -18.92 -5.16 2.24
C PRO A 511 -19.98 -4.56 1.30
N ALA A 512 -20.71 -3.54 1.75
CA ALA A 512 -21.73 -2.88 0.94
C ALA A 512 -21.13 -2.17 -0.29
N ALA A 513 -20.00 -1.48 -0.13
CA ALA A 513 -19.27 -0.86 -1.24
C ALA A 513 -18.75 -1.91 -2.25
N GLY A 514 -18.28 -3.06 -1.75
CA GLY A 514 -17.86 -4.19 -2.59
C GLY A 514 -19.01 -4.78 -3.42
N ILE A 515 -20.19 -4.95 -2.82
CA ILE A 515 -21.39 -5.45 -3.52
C ILE A 515 -21.81 -4.52 -4.66
N VAL A 516 -21.81 -3.20 -4.43
CA VAL A 516 -22.19 -2.21 -5.46
C VAL A 516 -21.18 -2.20 -6.62
N LEU A 517 -19.88 -2.28 -6.32
CA LEU A 517 -18.82 -2.39 -7.33
C LEU A 517 -18.97 -3.67 -8.17
N VAL A 518 -19.24 -4.82 -7.54
CA VAL A 518 -19.45 -6.10 -8.23
C VAL A 518 -20.66 -6.06 -9.15
N TYR A 519 -21.79 -5.50 -8.69
CA TYR A 519 -22.98 -5.36 -9.53
C TYR A 519 -22.73 -4.47 -10.75
N HIS A 520 -22.04 -3.35 -10.57
CA HIS A 520 -21.68 -2.49 -11.69
C HIS A 520 -20.72 -3.18 -12.66
N SER A 521 -19.71 -3.91 -12.17
CA SER A 521 -18.77 -4.63 -13.02
C SER A 521 -19.40 -5.79 -13.80
N LEU A 522 -20.26 -6.60 -13.16
CA LEU A 522 -21.02 -7.66 -13.84
C LEU A 522 -21.96 -7.10 -14.91
N PHE A 523 -22.61 -5.97 -14.61
CA PHE A 523 -23.43 -5.26 -15.59
C PHE A 523 -22.60 -4.85 -16.82
N PHE A 524 -21.46 -4.18 -16.63
CA PHE A 524 -20.61 -3.76 -17.76
C PHE A 524 -19.93 -4.91 -18.52
N MET A 525 -19.62 -6.04 -17.88
CA MET A 525 -19.07 -7.23 -18.55
C MET A 525 -20.10 -7.98 -19.40
N THR A 526 -21.35 -8.06 -18.93
CA THR A 526 -22.43 -8.75 -19.64
C THR A 526 -23.12 -7.87 -20.69
N LEU A 527 -23.02 -6.54 -20.55
CA LEU A 527 -23.66 -5.58 -21.43
C LEU A 527 -23.25 -5.72 -22.91
N PRO A 528 -21.96 -5.88 -23.30
CA PRO A 528 -21.59 -6.10 -24.70
C PRO A 528 -22.18 -7.39 -25.29
N GLY A 529 -22.18 -8.49 -24.51
CA GLY A 529 -22.76 -9.76 -24.93
C GLY A 529 -24.29 -9.67 -25.09
N PHE A 530 -24.96 -9.02 -24.14
CA PHE A 530 -26.40 -8.76 -24.20
C PHE A 530 -26.77 -7.87 -25.39
N LEU A 531 -26.03 -6.79 -25.64
CA LEU A 531 -26.24 -5.90 -26.78
C LEU A 531 -26.04 -6.62 -28.11
N LYS A 532 -25.05 -7.52 -28.20
CA LYS A 532 -24.81 -8.34 -29.39
C LYS A 532 -25.95 -9.34 -29.63
N VAL A 533 -26.37 -10.10 -28.61
CA VAL A 533 -27.50 -11.04 -28.71
C VAL A 533 -28.80 -10.33 -29.08
N ARG A 534 -29.06 -9.16 -28.48
CA ARG A 534 -30.21 -8.33 -28.82
C ARG A 534 -30.17 -7.83 -30.28
N ALA A 535 -29.00 -7.38 -30.74
CA ALA A 535 -28.82 -6.96 -32.14
C ALA A 535 -29.03 -8.12 -33.11
N SER A 536 -28.54 -9.33 -32.78
CA SER A 536 -28.80 -10.55 -33.57
C SER A 536 -30.29 -10.92 -33.58
N GLY A 537 -30.99 -10.81 -32.45
CA GLY A 537 -32.45 -11.05 -32.39
C GLY A 537 -33.24 -10.04 -33.23
N HIS A 538 -32.87 -8.76 -33.18
CA HIS A 538 -33.49 -7.74 -34.04
C HIS A 538 -33.22 -8.00 -35.53
N PHE A 539 -32.03 -8.52 -35.88
CA PHE A 539 -31.68 -8.89 -37.25
C PHE A 539 -32.54 -10.06 -37.76
N VAL A 540 -32.69 -11.13 -36.97
CA VAL A 540 -33.57 -12.27 -37.31
C VAL A 540 -35.03 -11.84 -37.47
N GLY A 541 -35.52 -10.94 -36.60
CA GLY A 541 -36.87 -10.38 -36.76
C GLY A 541 -37.01 -9.54 -38.04
N CYS A 542 -35.98 -8.78 -38.40
CA CYS A 542 -35.94 -8.02 -39.65
C CYS A 542 -35.96 -8.93 -40.88
N GLU A 543 -35.21 -10.03 -40.83
CA GLU A 543 -35.18 -11.09 -41.82
C GLU A 543 -36.56 -11.71 -42.05
N SER A 544 -37.24 -12.09 -40.97
CA SER A 544 -38.59 -12.66 -41.02
C SER A 544 -39.61 -11.69 -41.61
N ASN A 545 -39.52 -10.40 -41.27
CA ASN A 545 -40.40 -9.39 -41.85
C ASN A 545 -40.20 -9.25 -43.35
N ILE A 546 -38.95 -9.24 -43.83
CA ILE A 546 -38.65 -9.19 -45.26
C ILE A 546 -39.22 -10.42 -45.99
N LYS A 547 -39.09 -11.62 -45.41
CA LYS A 547 -39.69 -12.85 -45.97
C LYS A 547 -41.21 -12.76 -46.06
N ASN A 548 -41.87 -12.26 -45.02
CA ASN A 548 -43.32 -12.09 -45.01
C ASN A 548 -43.78 -11.07 -46.05
N ILE A 549 -43.04 -9.96 -46.22
CA ILE A 549 -43.36 -8.97 -47.25
C ILE A 549 -43.13 -9.54 -48.66
N ALA A 550 -42.02 -10.24 -48.87
CA ALA A 550 -41.75 -10.92 -50.14
C ALA A 550 -42.86 -11.92 -50.48
N THR A 551 -43.31 -12.73 -49.53
CA THR A 551 -44.41 -13.68 -49.74
C THR A 551 -45.71 -12.98 -50.14
N ALA A 552 -46.04 -11.85 -49.52
CA ALA A 552 -47.22 -11.07 -49.89
C ALA A 552 -47.09 -10.42 -51.28
N LEU A 553 -45.88 -10.03 -51.70
CA LEU A 553 -45.60 -9.53 -53.04
C LEU A 553 -45.79 -10.62 -54.10
N GLU A 554 -45.35 -11.84 -53.82
CA GLU A 554 -45.56 -13.01 -54.69
C GLU A 554 -47.05 -13.36 -54.81
N LEU A 555 -47.79 -13.35 -53.70
CA LEU A 555 -49.25 -13.54 -53.72
C LEU A 555 -49.96 -12.45 -54.51
N TYR A 556 -49.54 -11.20 -54.38
CA TYR A 556 -50.07 -10.10 -55.17
C TYR A 556 -49.79 -10.32 -56.66
N ALA A 557 -48.58 -10.69 -57.04
CA ALA A 557 -48.23 -10.93 -58.44
C ALA A 557 -49.05 -12.09 -59.03
N ALA A 558 -49.23 -13.18 -58.28
CA ALA A 558 -50.07 -14.31 -58.70
C ALA A 558 -51.52 -13.89 -59.03
N ASP A 559 -52.09 -12.98 -58.24
CA ASP A 559 -53.45 -12.46 -58.46
C ASP A 559 -53.52 -11.37 -59.56
N ASN A 560 -52.38 -10.79 -59.97
CA ASN A 560 -52.30 -9.64 -60.88
C ASN A 560 -51.44 -9.93 -62.13
N MET A 561 -51.68 -11.06 -62.80
CA MET A 561 -51.01 -11.43 -64.07
C MET A 561 -49.47 -11.39 -63.98
N GLU A 562 -48.93 -11.88 -62.87
CA GLU A 562 -47.49 -11.90 -62.55
C GLU A 562 -46.85 -10.51 -62.40
N THR A 563 -47.63 -9.42 -62.31
CA THR A 563 -47.07 -8.07 -62.15
C THR A 563 -46.96 -7.65 -60.68
N TYR A 564 -45.77 -7.16 -60.29
CA TYR A 564 -45.52 -6.66 -58.95
C TYR A 564 -46.09 -5.23 -58.73
N PRO A 565 -46.53 -4.90 -57.50
CA PRO A 565 -47.13 -3.59 -57.23
C PRO A 565 -46.08 -2.48 -57.27
N PRO A 566 -46.46 -1.23 -57.60
CA PRO A 566 -45.52 -0.11 -57.67
C PRO A 566 -45.04 0.38 -56.29
N SER A 567 -45.75 0.03 -55.20
CA SER A 567 -45.30 0.31 -53.84
C SER A 567 -45.87 -0.70 -52.83
N LEU A 568 -45.20 -0.82 -51.67
CA LEU A 568 -45.64 -1.72 -50.59
C LEU A 568 -47.02 -1.37 -50.01
N GLU A 569 -47.53 -0.15 -50.21
CA GLU A 569 -48.85 0.27 -49.70
C GLU A 569 -50.00 -0.46 -50.39
N TYR A 570 -49.78 -1.02 -51.58
CA TYR A 570 -50.78 -1.82 -52.29
C TYR A 570 -51.09 -3.14 -51.60
N LEU A 571 -50.16 -3.66 -50.80
CA LEU A 571 -50.38 -4.87 -49.99
C LEU A 571 -51.41 -4.66 -48.87
N LEU A 572 -51.70 -3.40 -48.51
CA LEU A 572 -52.65 -3.01 -47.47
C LEU A 572 -54.04 -2.67 -48.00
N LYS A 573 -54.22 -2.64 -49.33
CA LYS A 573 -55.49 -2.31 -49.98
C LYS A 573 -56.26 -3.60 -50.28
N ASN A 574 -57.60 -3.54 -50.19
CA ASN A 574 -58.50 -4.68 -50.48
C ASN A 574 -58.56 -4.91 -52.00
N THR A 575 -57.47 -5.41 -52.58
CA THR A 575 -57.31 -5.60 -54.04
C THR A 575 -57.19 -7.07 -54.45
N SER A 576 -57.30 -8.02 -53.50
CA SER A 576 -57.37 -9.45 -53.83
C SER A 576 -58.75 -9.82 -54.42
N PRO A 577 -58.84 -10.80 -55.34
CA PRO A 577 -60.11 -11.36 -55.84
C PRO A 577 -61.02 -11.88 -54.72
N SER A 578 -60.45 -12.21 -53.56
CA SER A 578 -61.16 -12.66 -52.36
C SER A 578 -61.72 -11.52 -51.48
N GLY A 579 -61.44 -10.26 -51.80
CA GLY A 579 -61.86 -9.09 -51.01
C GLY A 579 -61.06 -8.89 -49.71
N THR A 580 -59.94 -9.58 -49.54
CA THR A 580 -59.06 -9.47 -48.36
C THR A 580 -57.73 -8.77 -48.68
N ASN A 581 -57.12 -8.11 -47.70
CA ASN A 581 -55.79 -7.51 -47.82
C ASN A 581 -54.69 -8.60 -47.79
N TYR A 582 -53.67 -8.48 -48.64
CA TYR A 582 -52.48 -9.34 -48.62
C TYR A 582 -51.67 -9.19 -47.32
N MET A 583 -51.74 -8.01 -46.69
CA MET A 583 -51.21 -7.75 -45.35
C MET A 583 -52.14 -6.81 -44.58
N LYS A 584 -52.31 -7.06 -43.28
CA LYS A 584 -53.10 -6.17 -42.40
C LYS A 584 -52.34 -4.87 -42.09
N THR A 585 -51.03 -4.96 -41.91
CA THR A 585 -50.12 -3.84 -41.60
C THR A 585 -48.73 -4.13 -42.12
N LEU A 586 -47.99 -3.11 -42.54
CA LEU A 586 -46.57 -3.28 -42.87
C LEU A 586 -45.74 -3.32 -41.57
N PRO A 587 -44.91 -4.34 -41.36
CA PRO A 587 -44.08 -4.42 -40.17
C PRO A 587 -42.97 -3.36 -40.20
N ILE A 588 -42.48 -2.99 -39.02
CA ILE A 588 -41.37 -2.06 -38.83
C ILE A 588 -40.12 -2.87 -38.48
N CYS A 589 -38.94 -2.40 -38.89
CA CYS A 589 -37.68 -3.03 -38.49
C CYS A 589 -37.55 -3.06 -36.94
N PRO A 590 -37.33 -4.23 -36.32
CA PRO A 590 -37.19 -4.37 -34.86
C PRO A 590 -36.01 -3.57 -34.26
N ALA A 591 -35.02 -3.22 -35.09
CA ALA A 591 -33.89 -2.39 -34.68
C ALA A 591 -34.19 -0.89 -34.66
N SER A 592 -35.38 -0.45 -35.10
CA SER A 592 -35.77 0.95 -35.08
C SER A 592 -36.16 1.41 -33.66
N CYS A 593 -35.26 2.12 -32.98
CA CYS A 593 -35.50 2.65 -31.63
C CYS A 593 -36.32 3.95 -31.60
N LEU A 594 -36.69 4.53 -32.75
CA LEU A 594 -37.47 5.77 -32.83
C LEU A 594 -38.88 5.47 -33.29
N LYS A 595 -39.88 6.06 -32.60
CA LYS A 595 -41.32 5.99 -32.92
C LYS A 595 -41.69 6.54 -34.31
N TYR A 596 -40.70 6.97 -35.11
CA TYR A 596 -40.87 7.50 -36.45
C TYR A 596 -39.81 6.92 -37.41
N GLY A 597 -40.16 5.81 -38.08
CA GLY A 597 -39.96 5.72 -39.52
C GLY A 597 -38.68 5.09 -40.09
N TYR A 598 -38.36 3.83 -39.76
CA TYR A 598 -37.59 2.99 -40.70
C TYR A 598 -38.51 1.92 -41.30
N LYS A 599 -38.91 2.13 -42.56
CA LYS A 599 -39.69 1.18 -43.37
C LYS A 599 -38.76 0.32 -44.22
N TYR A 600 -39.25 -0.76 -44.81
CA TYR A 600 -38.49 -1.52 -45.78
C TYR A 600 -38.39 -0.76 -47.10
N GLY A 601 -37.20 -0.70 -47.69
CA GLY A 601 -37.00 -0.18 -49.05
C GLY A 601 -37.44 -1.21 -50.06
N TYR A 602 -38.09 -0.79 -51.14
CA TYR A 602 -38.63 -1.66 -52.18
C TYR A 602 -38.50 -1.00 -53.54
N ILE A 603 -38.06 -1.78 -54.53
CA ILE A 603 -37.99 -1.37 -55.93
C ILE A 603 -38.40 -2.53 -56.83
N VAL A 604 -39.09 -2.22 -57.92
CA VAL A 604 -39.43 -3.17 -58.99
C VAL A 604 -38.62 -2.80 -60.21
N ASP A 605 -37.98 -3.79 -60.82
CA ASP A 605 -37.42 -3.68 -62.16
C ASP A 605 -38.49 -4.08 -63.17
N THR A 606 -39.01 -3.10 -63.90
CA THR A 606 -40.07 -3.28 -64.90
C THR A 606 -39.63 -4.09 -66.12
N ASN A 607 -38.32 -4.18 -66.39
CA ASN A 607 -37.80 -4.90 -67.55
C ASN A 607 -37.64 -6.39 -67.29
N SER A 608 -37.24 -6.77 -66.07
CA SER A 608 -37.05 -8.16 -65.66
C SER A 608 -38.23 -8.73 -64.87
N ASN A 609 -39.26 -7.92 -64.65
CA ASN A 609 -40.41 -8.22 -63.80
C ASN A 609 -39.98 -8.88 -62.48
N ASN A 610 -39.10 -8.21 -61.77
CA ASN A 610 -38.49 -8.70 -60.54
C ASN A 610 -38.48 -7.58 -59.49
N PHE A 611 -38.44 -7.93 -58.21
CA PHE A 611 -38.39 -6.95 -57.14
C PHE A 611 -37.18 -7.15 -56.23
N THR A 612 -36.80 -6.07 -55.56
CA THR A 612 -35.81 -6.10 -54.50
C THR A 612 -36.34 -5.36 -53.31
N ILE A 613 -36.31 -6.01 -52.15
CA ILE A 613 -36.71 -5.45 -50.86
C ILE A 613 -35.55 -5.53 -49.88
N TRP A 614 -35.35 -4.48 -49.09
CA TRP A 614 -34.23 -4.41 -48.15
C TRP A 614 -34.56 -3.60 -46.90
N CYS A 615 -33.74 -3.77 -45.86
CA CYS A 615 -33.81 -2.90 -44.69
C CYS A 615 -33.23 -1.52 -45.02
N SER A 616 -34.05 -0.46 -44.99
CA SER A 616 -33.60 0.91 -45.27
C SER A 616 -32.92 1.61 -44.08
N GLY A 617 -32.81 0.92 -42.94
CA GLY A 617 -32.28 1.49 -41.71
C GLY A 617 -30.77 1.66 -41.74
N VAL A 618 -30.30 2.91 -41.67
CA VAL A 618 -28.86 3.23 -41.55
C VAL A 618 -28.35 2.80 -40.19
N ASN A 619 -27.25 2.04 -40.17
CA ASN A 619 -26.60 1.43 -39.01
C ASN A 619 -27.53 0.59 -38.13
N SER A 620 -28.66 0.11 -38.68
CA SER A 620 -29.68 -0.59 -37.89
C SER A 620 -29.24 -1.99 -37.44
N HIS A 621 -28.31 -2.61 -38.16
CA HIS A 621 -27.80 -3.95 -37.85
C HIS A 621 -26.27 -4.00 -37.70
N CYS A 622 -25.60 -2.86 -37.51
CA CYS A 622 -24.14 -2.80 -37.40
C CYS A 622 -23.58 -3.63 -36.22
N ASN A 623 -24.30 -3.65 -35.09
CA ASN A 623 -23.94 -4.45 -33.91
C ASN A 623 -24.11 -5.96 -34.11
N ALA A 624 -24.79 -6.39 -35.19
CA ALA A 624 -24.85 -7.77 -35.64
C ALA A 624 -23.75 -8.10 -36.68
N GLY A 625 -22.88 -7.14 -37.03
CA GLY A 625 -21.81 -7.32 -38.01
C GLY A 625 -22.26 -7.25 -39.47
N VAL A 626 -23.40 -6.60 -39.71
CA VAL A 626 -24.08 -6.49 -41.00
C VAL A 626 -24.02 -5.05 -41.53
N ASP A 627 -23.73 -4.92 -42.82
CA ASP A 627 -23.60 -3.63 -43.49
C ASP A 627 -24.97 -3.00 -43.78
N ASN A 628 -24.98 -1.68 -44.03
CA ASN A 628 -26.21 -0.95 -44.31
C ASN A 628 -26.87 -1.44 -45.60
N GLY A 629 -28.20 -1.56 -45.58
CA GLY A 629 -28.96 -2.10 -46.71
C GLY A 629 -29.20 -3.60 -46.64
N TYR A 630 -28.73 -4.28 -45.59
CA TYR A 630 -29.01 -5.69 -45.34
C TYR A 630 -29.86 -5.89 -44.06
N PRO A 631 -30.71 -6.94 -43.99
CA PRO A 631 -30.89 -7.98 -45.00
C PRO A 631 -31.64 -7.47 -46.23
N GLN A 632 -31.38 -8.13 -47.37
CA GLN A 632 -31.98 -7.83 -48.67
C GLN A 632 -32.53 -9.13 -49.27
N TYR A 633 -33.64 -9.05 -49.99
CA TYR A 633 -34.22 -10.18 -50.71
C TYR A 633 -34.58 -9.79 -52.14
N ALA A 634 -34.26 -10.67 -53.08
CA ALA A 634 -34.77 -10.65 -54.45
C ALA A 634 -35.06 -12.10 -54.88
N PRO A 635 -36.19 -12.40 -55.55
CA PRO A 635 -36.59 -13.74 -55.96
C PRO A 635 -35.47 -14.58 -56.61
N ALA A 636 -34.72 -13.98 -57.54
CA ALA A 636 -33.64 -14.67 -58.26
C ALA A 636 -32.36 -14.90 -57.44
N GLN A 637 -32.15 -14.14 -56.36
CA GLN A 637 -30.90 -14.14 -55.58
C GLN A 637 -31.09 -14.68 -54.16
N GLY A 638 -32.33 -14.94 -53.75
CA GLY A 638 -32.67 -15.32 -52.39
C GLY A 638 -32.35 -14.22 -51.39
N MET A 639 -32.16 -14.64 -50.14
CA MET A 639 -31.88 -13.74 -49.03
C MET A 639 -30.40 -13.47 -48.87
N ARG A 640 -30.03 -12.19 -48.92
CA ARG A 640 -28.67 -11.69 -48.69
C ARG A 640 -28.59 -11.05 -47.32
N ILE A 641 -27.59 -11.46 -46.55
CA ILE A 641 -27.41 -11.07 -45.14
C ILE A 641 -26.13 -10.25 -44.91
N LYS A 642 -25.33 -10.04 -45.97
CA LYS A 642 -24.13 -9.21 -45.97
C LYS A 642 -23.72 -8.88 -47.40
#